data_AF-A0A7J6RCU2-F1
#
_entry.id   AF-A0A7J6RCU2-F1
#
_cell.length_a   1.000
_cell.length_b   1.000
_cell.length_c   1.000
_cell.angle_alpha   90.00
_cell.angle_beta   90.00
_cell.angle_gamma   90.00
#
_symmetry.space_group_name_H-M   'P 1'
#
loop_
_entity.id
_entity.type
_entity.pdbx_description
1 polymer ?
#
loop_
_entity_poly.entity_id
_entity_poly.type
_entity_poly.pdbx_seq_one_letter_code
_entity_poly.pdbx_strand_id
1 'polypeptide(L)'
;MATVPPPPPPPPPPQSAQYFDKRGEINELRQLLQSVQNDKDQEKKREAIKKRGSLSNGYRNSFITDQVIAFMTLGIDVSRLFPEMVMASYTNDLVQKKMIYLYLVNYAASNPSLAVLAINTLQKDCQDTDPSIRGLALRSLCGLQLSNMMEYLEPAVKKGLADPNGYVRKAAVVGALKMFHLDPQHVRENTDIVQDLYHIVSGSDHDPDVIYDAVVALNEILADIGGIELTQEIVDNLLNNIYRFSEWGADAIIKIIAKKYRPNTEEEMFDVFNILDPLLKQNSPSVIMAASTLYIEWASAVADATGNSELLQQVMERLKPTLLTLLGAISTGGHEQAYVILSHIIVLVVHQQKAGGAPLFTGNNYKNFYCRYNEPSYIKYLKLQLLTLLACQAAKTDSTCVNDILGEFRETITNDPDSEVSREAVRSIGAVGLACPGAVPGIFDILLDHLTCSDTPRNKGVASEAVVVLKQLLRSGVANGREHTIELITSPEVLEKCLKNVSGDPLGKAAVVWILGEYGESIPMAPYILEDIINDLMDSDAGALSPGANGLEGAEFGLDESAAAAGAAAPAPTISKDDDEVIKASDDTGALELLTACTKLFFARPPEMQKILGLAFNYAVTSPAASPDVRDRALMYYRLLQRSVQEAHDIVLVGDEATANASADTYDVKIDDRIFEEEFDTLSVIYRMTSSKFVPVMEPLYQGTARSPMEYQDETEQPPPPPPPAAEASPSQSDTVESTDLLGDD
;
A
#
# COMPACT_ATOMS: atom_id res chain seq x y z
N MET A 1 -15.78 5.65 -8.13
CA MET A 1 -16.01 6.61 -7.03
C MET A 1 -16.59 5.83 -5.86
N ALA A 2 -15.78 5.48 -4.88
CA ALA A 2 -16.22 4.93 -3.60
C ALA A 2 -15.55 5.79 -2.52
N THR A 3 -16.39 6.44 -1.72
CA THR A 3 -15.95 7.33 -0.63
C THR A 3 -15.35 6.49 0.49
N VAL A 4 -14.06 6.67 0.76
CA VAL A 4 -13.36 6.07 1.89
C VAL A 4 -14.06 6.53 3.18
N PRO A 5 -14.56 5.61 4.04
CA PRO A 5 -15.14 6.01 5.32
C PRO A 5 -14.05 6.62 6.22
N PRO A 6 -14.40 7.61 7.06
CA PRO A 6 -13.43 8.24 7.96
C PRO A 6 -12.81 7.20 8.90
N PRO A 7 -11.52 7.35 9.27
CA PRO A 7 -10.86 6.44 10.19
C PRO A 7 -11.63 6.40 11.51
N PRO A 8 -11.87 5.21 12.10
CA PRO A 8 -12.53 5.12 13.38
C PRO A 8 -11.73 5.91 14.42
N PRO A 9 -12.42 6.59 15.37
CA PRO A 9 -11.73 7.28 16.45
C PRO A 9 -10.80 6.29 17.17
N PRO A 10 -9.63 6.76 17.66
CA PRO A 10 -8.71 5.89 18.38
C PRO A 10 -9.49 5.18 19.48
N PRO A 11 -9.33 3.85 19.63
CA PRO A 11 -10.02 3.12 20.68
C PRO A 11 -9.73 3.83 22.00
N PRO A 12 -10.75 4.04 22.87
CA PRO A 12 -10.48 4.52 24.21
C PRO A 12 -9.40 3.63 24.82
N PRO A 13 -8.43 4.21 25.57
CA PRO A 13 -7.37 3.42 26.19
C PRO A 13 -8.03 2.21 26.85
N PRO A 14 -7.54 0.98 26.58
CA PRO A 14 -8.20 -0.23 27.00
C PRO A 14 -8.57 -0.06 28.47
N GLN A 15 -9.88 -0.10 28.77
CA GLN A 15 -10.37 -0.04 30.14
C GLN A 15 -9.58 -1.09 30.89
N SER A 16 -8.71 -0.60 31.78
CA SER A 16 -7.66 -1.32 32.48
C SER A 16 -7.98 -2.81 32.58
N ALA A 17 -7.39 -3.59 31.68
CA ALA A 17 -7.44 -5.04 31.78
C ALA A 17 -6.97 -5.36 33.20
N GLN A 18 -7.77 -6.14 33.94
CA GLN A 18 -7.55 -6.54 35.34
C GLN A 18 -6.31 -7.44 35.54
N TYR A 19 -5.28 -7.29 34.72
CA TYR A 19 -4.00 -7.94 34.88
C TYR A 19 -3.02 -6.92 35.46
N PHE A 20 -2.67 -7.14 36.74
CA PHE A 20 -1.60 -6.47 37.50
C PHE A 20 -1.93 -5.16 38.23
N ASP A 21 -2.87 -5.17 39.20
CA ASP A 21 -2.87 -4.15 40.26
C ASP A 21 -1.75 -4.43 41.29
N LYS A 22 -0.49 -4.32 40.85
CA LYS A 22 0.73 -4.57 41.65
C LYS A 22 1.11 -3.37 42.55
N ARG A 23 0.12 -2.67 43.11
CA ARG A 23 0.35 -1.48 43.97
C ARG A 23 1.22 -1.80 45.18
N GLY A 24 1.09 -3.00 45.75
CA GLY A 24 1.92 -3.49 46.85
C GLY A 24 3.39 -3.58 46.44
N GLU A 25 3.68 -4.28 45.35
CA GLU A 25 5.05 -4.46 44.82
C GLU A 25 5.69 -3.12 44.40
N ILE A 26 4.91 -2.18 43.84
CA ILE A 26 5.40 -0.83 43.51
C ILE A 26 5.77 -0.05 44.78
N ASN A 27 4.96 -0.16 45.84
CA ASN A 27 5.28 0.47 47.12
C ASN A 27 6.50 -0.18 47.80
N GLU A 28 6.67 -1.50 47.66
CA GLU A 28 7.89 -2.20 48.11
C GLU A 28 9.12 -1.72 47.33
N LEU A 29 9.03 -1.61 46.01
CA LEU A 29 10.11 -1.06 45.18
C LEU A 29 10.44 0.39 45.56
N ARG A 30 9.42 1.19 45.88
CA ARG A 30 9.61 2.56 46.38
C ARG A 30 10.39 2.58 47.69
N GLN A 31 10.00 1.73 48.65
CA GLN A 31 10.71 1.60 49.92
C GLN A 31 12.14 1.07 49.72
N LEU A 32 12.34 0.13 48.80
CA LEU A 32 13.66 -0.37 48.46
C LEU A 32 14.54 0.72 47.85
N LEU A 33 14.05 1.50 46.89
CA LEU A 33 14.77 2.65 46.32
C LEU A 33 15.13 3.68 47.41
N GLN A 34 14.20 4.01 48.31
CA GLN A 34 14.45 4.92 49.42
C GLN A 34 15.46 4.35 50.43
N SER A 35 15.41 3.04 50.71
CA SER A 35 16.34 2.38 51.63
C SER A 35 17.78 2.45 51.12
N VAL A 36 18.00 2.23 49.83
CA VAL A 36 19.33 2.30 49.25
C VAL A 36 19.86 3.75 49.20
N GLN A 37 18.98 4.74 49.09
CA GLN A 37 19.37 6.15 49.20
C GLN A 37 19.80 6.52 50.62
N ASN A 38 19.03 6.08 51.64
CA ASN A 38 19.37 6.30 53.04
C ASN A 38 20.71 5.63 53.40
N ASP A 39 20.98 4.45 52.85
CA ASP A 39 22.27 3.75 53.03
C ASP A 39 23.42 4.52 52.37
N LYS A 40 23.25 5.10 51.18
CA LYS A 40 24.27 5.97 50.55
C LYS A 40 24.58 7.21 51.39
N ASP A 41 23.58 7.84 52.01
CA ASP A 41 23.79 9.03 52.86
C ASP A 41 24.39 8.69 54.23
N GLN A 42 24.07 7.52 54.78
CA GLN A 42 24.76 6.98 55.96
C GLN A 42 26.18 6.54 55.62
N GLU A 43 26.43 6.01 54.44
CA GLU A 43 27.75 5.58 53.97
C GLU A 43 28.62 6.79 53.65
N LYS A 44 28.14 7.87 53.02
CA LYS A 44 28.88 9.14 52.95
C LYS A 44 29.31 9.67 54.33
N LYS A 45 28.49 9.45 55.36
CA LYS A 45 28.83 9.76 56.77
C LYS A 45 29.81 8.74 57.39
N ARG A 46 29.81 7.48 56.95
CA ARG A 46 30.68 6.38 57.45
C ARG A 46 31.97 6.18 56.66
N GLU A 47 32.04 6.64 55.41
CA GLU A 47 33.22 6.68 54.54
C GLU A 47 34.24 7.71 55.04
N ALA A 48 33.78 8.73 55.77
CA ALA A 48 34.64 9.56 56.61
C ALA A 48 35.32 8.76 57.76
N ILE A 49 34.91 7.52 58.04
CA ILE A 49 35.35 6.74 59.20
C ILE A 49 36.00 5.38 58.86
N LYS A 50 35.71 4.66 57.75
CA LYS A 50 36.54 3.50 57.39
C LYS A 50 36.32 2.90 55.99
N LYS A 51 37.44 2.72 55.27
CA LYS A 51 37.59 1.78 54.14
C LYS A 51 37.42 0.32 54.63
N ARG A 52 36.32 -0.34 54.24
CA ARG A 52 36.25 -1.79 53.89
C ARG A 52 34.80 -2.19 53.56
N GLY A 53 34.57 -2.72 52.34
CA GLY A 53 33.43 -3.64 52.08
C GLY A 53 32.41 -3.26 51.00
N SER A 54 32.77 -2.57 49.92
CA SER A 54 31.84 -2.12 48.86
C SER A 54 31.52 -3.18 47.79
N LEU A 55 30.81 -4.27 48.11
CA LEU A 55 30.34 -5.23 47.08
C LEU A 55 28.85 -5.63 47.16
N SER A 56 28.04 -5.12 48.10
CA SER A 56 26.63 -5.54 48.22
C SER A 56 25.57 -4.55 47.68
N ASN A 57 25.86 -3.25 47.63
CA ASN A 57 24.84 -2.23 47.28
C ASN A 57 24.71 -1.94 45.78
N GLY A 58 25.77 -2.14 44.99
CA GLY A 58 25.71 -1.96 43.53
C GLY A 58 24.73 -2.94 42.86
N TYR A 59 24.78 -4.20 43.25
CA TYR A 59 23.88 -5.26 42.75
C TYR A 59 22.42 -5.05 43.15
N ARG A 60 22.15 -4.53 44.36
CA ARG A 60 20.77 -4.23 44.79
C ARG A 60 20.15 -3.10 43.97
N ASN A 61 20.89 -2.03 43.69
CA ASN A 61 20.38 -0.95 42.85
C ASN A 61 20.09 -1.42 41.43
N SER A 62 21.00 -2.18 40.83
CA SER A 62 20.80 -2.76 39.49
C SER A 62 19.54 -3.61 39.44
N PHE A 63 19.38 -4.52 40.41
CA PHE A 63 18.20 -5.39 40.48
C PHE A 63 16.89 -4.61 40.61
N ILE A 64 16.87 -3.56 41.43
CA ILE A 64 15.67 -2.73 41.60
C ILE A 64 15.36 -1.97 40.31
N THR A 65 16.35 -1.37 39.65
CA THR A 65 16.14 -0.69 38.36
C THR A 65 15.68 -1.65 37.27
N ASP A 66 16.22 -2.87 37.22
CA ASP A 66 15.82 -3.90 36.27
C ASP A 66 14.36 -4.31 36.49
N GLN A 67 13.93 -4.42 37.75
CA GLN A 67 12.54 -4.73 38.10
C GLN A 67 11.57 -3.60 37.71
N VAL A 68 11.98 -2.35 37.87
CA VAL A 68 11.19 -1.17 37.43
C VAL A 68 11.03 -1.16 35.91
N ILE A 69 12.11 -1.42 35.15
CA ILE A 69 12.05 -1.51 33.68
C ILE A 69 11.25 -2.74 33.21
N ALA A 70 11.31 -3.86 33.93
CA ALA A 70 10.48 -5.02 33.65
C ALA A 70 8.99 -4.69 33.81
N PHE A 71 8.60 -4.00 34.88
CA PHE A 71 7.22 -3.54 35.08
C PHE A 71 6.79 -2.53 34.03
N MET A 72 7.69 -1.63 33.62
CA MET A 72 7.45 -0.72 32.52
C MET A 72 7.20 -1.48 31.19
N THR A 73 8.04 -2.48 30.87
CA THR A 73 7.89 -3.30 29.65
C THR A 73 6.59 -4.11 29.66
N LEU A 74 6.09 -4.49 30.85
CA LEU A 74 4.79 -5.15 31.02
C LEU A 74 3.59 -4.18 30.96
N GLY A 75 3.82 -2.88 30.79
CA GLY A 75 2.76 -1.87 30.72
C GLY A 75 2.17 -1.46 32.07
N ILE A 76 2.84 -1.79 33.18
CA ILE A 76 2.41 -1.41 34.53
C ILE A 76 2.83 0.04 34.80
N ASP A 77 1.89 0.86 35.29
CA ASP A 77 2.18 2.25 35.64
C ASP A 77 3.14 2.36 36.84
N VAL A 78 4.38 2.73 36.53
CA VAL A 78 5.46 2.96 37.50
C VAL A 78 5.74 4.45 37.71
N SER A 79 4.83 5.36 37.31
CA SER A 79 5.00 6.82 37.43
C SER A 79 5.25 7.29 38.88
N ARG A 80 4.73 6.56 39.87
CA ARG A 80 4.88 6.91 41.30
C ARG A 80 6.32 6.83 41.81
N LEU A 81 7.19 6.12 41.09
CA LEU A 81 8.61 5.95 41.42
C LEU A 81 9.48 7.06 40.84
N PHE A 82 8.90 8.04 40.13
CA PHE A 82 9.64 9.05 39.39
C PHE A 82 10.60 9.87 40.27
N PRO A 83 10.21 10.40 41.46
CA PRO A 83 11.14 11.11 42.34
C PRO A 83 12.32 10.24 42.78
N GLU A 84 12.04 8.99 43.14
CA GLU A 84 13.06 8.04 43.58
C GLU A 84 14.03 7.68 42.44
N MET A 85 13.53 7.56 41.20
CA MET A 85 14.33 7.30 40.00
C MET A 85 15.19 8.51 39.60
N VAL A 86 14.68 9.74 39.73
CA VAL A 86 15.49 10.96 39.54
C VAL A 86 16.65 11.00 40.52
N MET A 87 16.41 10.64 41.79
CA MET A 87 17.49 10.58 42.78
C MET A 87 18.45 9.41 42.54
N ALA A 88 17.97 8.28 42.01
CA ALA A 88 18.80 7.14 41.64
C ALA A 88 19.75 7.46 40.46
N SER A 89 19.45 8.47 39.65
CA SER A 89 20.31 8.91 38.52
C SER A 89 21.72 9.33 38.95
N TYR A 90 21.90 9.72 40.22
CA TYR A 90 23.22 10.01 40.79
C TYR A 90 24.00 8.72 41.09
N THR A 91 24.45 8.04 40.03
CA THR A 91 25.30 6.85 40.06
C THR A 91 26.45 7.03 39.07
N ASN A 92 27.53 6.25 39.21
CA ASN A 92 28.65 6.25 38.25
C ASN A 92 28.59 5.03 37.32
N ASP A 93 27.62 4.13 37.52
CA ASP A 93 27.45 2.93 36.71
C ASP A 93 26.68 3.25 35.42
N LEU A 94 27.34 3.06 34.27
CA LEU A 94 26.78 3.32 32.95
C LEU A 94 25.52 2.48 32.66
N VAL A 95 25.49 1.22 33.12
CA VAL A 95 24.36 0.32 32.86
C VAL A 95 23.11 0.83 33.59
N GLN A 96 23.26 1.19 34.86
CA GLN A 96 22.19 1.78 35.65
C GLN A 96 21.74 3.13 35.08
N LYS A 97 22.68 4.01 34.67
CA LYS A 97 22.31 5.28 34.01
C LYS A 97 21.47 5.04 32.76
N LYS A 98 21.83 4.07 31.91
CA LYS A 98 21.07 3.74 30.69
C LYS A 98 19.63 3.33 31.00
N MET A 99 19.43 2.49 32.02
CA MET A 99 18.09 2.06 32.44
C MET A 99 17.28 3.22 33.05
N ILE A 100 17.91 4.02 33.92
CA ILE A 100 17.26 5.16 34.57
C ILE A 100 16.89 6.22 33.52
N TYR A 101 17.77 6.52 32.56
CA TYR A 101 17.51 7.51 31.52
C TYR A 101 16.41 7.08 30.55
N LEU A 102 16.35 5.78 30.21
CA LEU A 102 15.20 5.23 29.48
C LEU A 102 13.89 5.48 30.24
N TYR A 103 13.87 5.21 31.55
CA TYR A 103 12.70 5.47 32.39
C TYR A 103 12.34 6.97 32.41
N LEU A 104 13.33 7.84 32.63
CA LEU A 104 13.11 9.29 32.74
C LEU A 104 12.54 9.86 31.44
N VAL A 105 13.09 9.51 30.28
CA VAL A 105 12.60 9.99 28.97
C VAL A 105 11.15 9.60 28.74
N ASN A 106 10.75 8.37 29.07
CA ASN A 106 9.40 7.90 28.83
C ASN A 106 8.35 8.50 29.78
N TYR A 107 8.71 8.79 31.02
CA TYR A 107 7.79 9.34 32.04
C TYR A 107 7.91 10.85 32.26
N ALA A 108 8.83 11.53 31.56
CA ALA A 108 9.06 12.98 31.68
C ALA A 108 7.83 13.80 31.29
N ALA A 109 7.17 13.46 30.18
CA ALA A 109 5.97 14.14 29.71
C ALA A 109 4.82 14.08 30.74
N SER A 110 4.69 12.97 31.45
CA SER A 110 3.69 12.78 32.51
C SER A 110 4.03 13.53 33.81
N ASN A 111 5.29 13.88 34.05
CA ASN A 111 5.78 14.51 35.28
C ASN A 111 6.74 15.68 35.02
N PRO A 112 6.30 16.76 34.34
CA PRO A 112 7.19 17.81 33.86
C PRO A 112 7.89 18.56 35.00
N SER A 113 7.19 18.84 36.10
CA SER A 113 7.76 19.58 37.24
C SER A 113 8.90 18.84 37.93
N LEU A 114 8.81 17.51 38.02
CA LEU A 114 9.86 16.68 38.62
C LEU A 114 11.00 16.41 37.64
N ALA A 115 10.69 16.33 36.33
CA ALA A 115 11.69 16.11 35.30
C ALA A 115 12.72 17.25 35.22
N VAL A 116 12.34 18.47 35.59
CA VAL A 116 13.28 19.61 35.71
C VAL A 116 14.45 19.31 36.66
N LEU A 117 14.24 18.52 37.72
CA LEU A 117 15.33 18.15 38.65
C LEU A 117 16.37 17.25 37.96
N ALA A 118 15.96 16.43 37.00
CA ALA A 118 16.86 15.56 36.25
C ALA A 118 17.75 16.34 35.27
N ILE A 119 17.32 17.53 34.80
CA ILE A 119 18.08 18.36 33.85
C ILE A 119 19.46 18.69 34.39
N ASN A 120 19.56 19.11 35.66
CA ASN A 120 20.84 19.45 36.28
C ASN A 120 21.80 18.26 36.33
N THR A 121 21.28 17.07 36.63
CA THR A 121 22.09 15.84 36.64
C THR A 121 22.55 15.47 35.23
N LEU A 122 21.66 15.55 34.24
CA LEU A 122 21.97 15.25 32.85
C LEU A 122 23.00 16.24 32.28
N GLN A 123 22.85 17.54 32.54
CA GLN A 123 23.83 18.55 32.12
C GLN A 123 25.22 18.33 32.73
N LYS A 124 25.28 17.89 33.99
CA LYS A 124 26.54 17.52 34.65
C LYS A 124 27.17 16.32 33.93
N ASP A 125 26.37 15.32 33.61
CA ASP A 125 26.82 14.11 32.91
C ASP A 125 27.24 14.37 31.46
N CYS A 126 26.66 15.38 30.78
CA CYS A 126 27.14 15.85 29.47
C CYS A 126 28.58 16.38 29.52
N GLN A 127 29.15 16.59 30.71
CA GLN A 127 30.53 17.06 30.92
C GLN A 127 31.41 15.99 31.56
N ASP A 128 30.96 14.73 31.63
CA ASP A 128 31.72 13.62 32.19
C ASP A 128 33.00 13.33 31.40
N THR A 129 33.99 12.73 32.05
CA THR A 129 35.21 12.23 31.41
C THR A 129 34.94 11.14 30.38
N ASP A 130 33.96 10.26 30.62
CA ASP A 130 33.63 9.15 29.72
C ASP A 130 32.72 9.64 28.57
N PRO A 131 33.17 9.55 27.29
CA PRO A 131 32.35 9.91 26.14
C PRO A 131 31.03 9.12 26.05
N SER A 132 31.00 7.89 26.57
CA SER A 132 29.80 7.05 26.57
C SER A 132 28.71 7.65 27.46
N ILE A 133 29.10 8.15 28.63
CA ILE A 133 28.20 8.84 29.57
C ILE A 133 27.78 10.19 28.97
N ARG A 134 28.72 10.98 28.41
CA ARG A 134 28.41 12.28 27.79
C ARG A 134 27.35 12.15 26.69
N GLY A 135 27.57 11.24 25.73
CA GLY A 135 26.66 11.04 24.60
C GLY A 135 25.31 10.47 25.04
N LEU A 136 25.30 9.54 25.99
CA LEU A 136 24.07 8.98 26.56
C LEU A 136 23.25 10.05 27.29
N ALA A 137 23.90 10.88 28.10
CA ALA A 137 23.26 11.98 28.82
C ALA A 137 22.70 13.03 27.85
N LEU A 138 23.45 13.41 26.82
CA LEU A 138 23.01 14.36 25.80
C LEU A 138 21.77 13.84 25.04
N ARG A 139 21.81 12.59 24.58
CA ARG A 139 20.66 11.94 23.90
C ARG A 139 19.41 11.92 24.79
N SER A 140 19.60 11.68 26.09
CA SER A 140 18.51 11.58 27.07
C SER A 140 17.96 12.95 27.42
N LEU A 141 18.81 13.96 27.56
CA LEU A 141 18.44 15.36 27.79
C LEU A 141 17.56 15.89 26.64
N CYS A 142 17.99 15.71 25.39
CA CYS A 142 17.19 16.07 24.22
C CYS A 142 15.93 15.19 24.06
N GLY A 143 15.88 14.03 24.72
CA GLY A 143 14.73 13.13 24.72
C GLY A 143 13.60 13.50 25.69
N LEU A 144 13.83 14.39 26.68
CA LEU A 144 12.81 14.72 27.68
C LEU A 144 11.60 15.51 27.13
N GLN A 145 11.78 16.22 26.01
CA GLN A 145 10.73 16.98 25.30
C GLN A 145 9.81 17.87 26.17
N LEU A 146 10.36 18.58 27.17
CA LEU A 146 9.60 19.52 28.02
C LEU A 146 9.52 20.94 27.41
N SER A 147 8.42 21.64 27.66
CA SER A 147 8.01 22.89 26.98
C SER A 147 8.83 24.17 27.27
N ASN A 148 9.93 24.11 28.01
CA ASN A 148 10.78 25.28 28.37
C ASN A 148 12.27 24.91 28.47
N MET A 149 12.76 23.96 27.65
CA MET A 149 14.14 23.46 27.78
C MET A 149 15.16 24.09 26.83
N MET A 150 14.75 24.98 25.91
CA MET A 150 15.65 25.48 24.86
C MET A 150 16.92 26.13 25.42
N GLU A 151 16.80 26.92 26.50
CA GLU A 151 17.94 27.55 27.18
C GLU A 151 18.96 26.54 27.74
N TYR A 152 18.51 25.33 28.08
CA TYR A 152 19.36 24.26 28.61
C TYR A 152 19.91 23.33 27.53
N LEU A 153 19.15 23.16 26.44
CA LEU A 153 19.48 22.28 25.32
C LEU A 153 20.51 22.91 24.39
N GLU A 154 20.34 24.18 24.02
CA GLU A 154 21.22 24.85 23.05
C GLU A 154 22.70 24.80 23.46
N PRO A 155 23.09 25.17 24.70
CA PRO A 155 24.50 25.11 25.10
C PRO A 155 25.04 23.68 25.15
N ALA A 156 24.19 22.71 25.52
CA ALA A 156 24.58 21.31 25.60
C ALA A 156 24.82 20.70 24.22
N VAL A 157 23.96 21.03 23.25
CA VAL A 157 24.09 20.57 21.85
C VAL A 157 25.26 21.25 21.16
N LYS A 158 25.42 22.59 21.24
CA LYS A 158 26.57 23.30 20.67
C LYS A 158 27.91 22.75 21.19
N LYS A 159 28.00 22.48 22.49
CA LYS A 159 29.20 21.85 23.09
C LYS A 159 29.39 20.40 22.61
N GLY A 160 28.29 19.67 22.41
CA GLY A 160 28.32 18.30 21.90
C GLY A 160 28.75 18.21 20.44
N LEU A 161 28.37 19.16 19.58
CA LEU A 161 28.79 19.23 18.17
C LEU A 161 30.31 19.43 18.03
N ALA A 162 30.94 20.12 18.99
CA ALA A 162 32.39 20.34 19.03
C ALA A 162 33.16 19.29 19.89
N ASP A 163 32.53 18.20 20.34
CA ASP A 163 33.20 17.19 21.19
C ASP A 163 34.26 16.40 20.39
N PRO A 164 35.41 16.04 20.99
CA PRO A 164 36.44 15.26 20.31
C PRO A 164 35.98 13.85 19.91
N ASN A 165 34.97 13.27 20.56
CA ASN A 165 34.51 11.91 20.29
C ASN A 165 33.32 11.88 19.32
N GLY A 166 33.43 11.08 18.25
CA GLY A 166 32.38 10.95 17.23
C GLY A 166 31.02 10.50 17.77
N TYR A 167 30.97 9.66 18.82
CA TYR A 167 29.69 9.24 19.41
C TYR A 167 28.92 10.40 20.05
N VAL A 168 29.62 11.34 20.67
CA VAL A 168 29.00 12.51 21.30
C VAL A 168 28.53 13.49 20.23
N ARG A 169 29.33 13.73 19.19
CA ARG A 169 28.93 14.55 18.03
C ARG A 169 27.69 13.97 17.35
N LYS A 170 27.66 12.66 17.12
CA LYS A 170 26.49 11.93 16.61
C LYS A 170 25.24 12.18 17.47
N ALA A 171 25.35 12.03 18.79
CA ALA A 171 24.26 12.30 19.72
C ALA A 171 23.82 13.78 19.70
N ALA A 172 24.76 14.71 19.48
CA ALA A 172 24.48 16.14 19.38
C ALA A 172 23.72 16.49 18.08
N VAL A 173 24.09 15.90 16.94
CA VAL A 173 23.37 16.06 15.67
C VAL A 173 21.93 15.60 15.77
N VAL A 174 21.68 14.39 16.29
CA VAL A 174 20.31 13.91 16.55
C VAL A 174 19.62 14.79 17.61
N GLY A 175 20.37 15.33 18.56
CA GLY A 175 19.89 16.29 19.54
C GLY A 175 19.40 17.59 18.90
N ALA A 176 20.11 18.11 17.90
CA ALA A 176 19.72 19.29 17.13
C ALA A 176 18.41 19.05 16.38
N LEU A 177 18.23 17.87 15.78
CA LEU A 177 16.96 17.50 15.14
C LEU A 177 15.79 17.44 16.14
N LYS A 178 16.02 16.89 17.34
CA LYS A 178 15.00 16.90 18.40
C LYS A 178 14.67 18.30 18.92
N MET A 179 15.66 19.20 18.98
CA MET A 179 15.43 20.61 19.29
C MET A 179 14.56 21.27 18.22
N PHE A 180 14.79 20.96 16.94
CA PHE A 180 13.99 21.47 15.84
C PHE A 180 12.52 21.05 15.96
N HIS A 181 12.23 19.81 16.36
CA HIS A 181 10.84 19.38 16.59
C HIS A 181 10.17 20.04 17.80
N LEU A 182 10.94 20.59 18.75
CA LEU A 182 10.38 21.33 19.90
C LEU A 182 10.05 22.77 19.52
N ASP A 183 11.00 23.45 18.86
CA ASP A 183 10.83 24.82 18.38
C ASP A 183 11.59 25.03 17.05
N PRO A 184 10.88 24.91 15.91
CA PRO A 184 11.47 25.08 14.58
C PRO A 184 12.04 26.48 14.33
N GLN A 185 11.40 27.53 14.86
CA GLN A 185 11.80 28.92 14.60
C GLN A 185 13.10 29.25 15.31
N HIS A 186 13.23 28.85 16.58
CA HIS A 186 14.46 29.09 17.34
C HIS A 186 15.68 28.44 16.70
N VAL A 187 15.55 27.19 16.21
CA VAL A 187 16.69 26.49 15.60
C VAL A 187 17.11 27.12 14.27
N ARG A 188 16.17 27.60 13.46
CA ARG A 188 16.46 28.20 12.13
C ARG A 188 17.02 29.61 12.22
N GLU A 189 16.44 30.46 13.05
CA GLU A 189 16.72 31.91 13.03
C GLU A 189 17.65 32.35 14.17
N ASN A 190 17.58 31.69 15.33
CA ASN A 190 18.24 32.15 16.54
C ASN A 190 19.51 31.37 16.90
N THR A 191 19.82 30.29 16.18
CA THR A 191 20.99 29.45 16.49
C THR A 191 21.86 29.15 15.27
N ASP A 192 23.17 29.11 15.49
CA ASP A 192 24.17 28.74 14.47
C ASP A 192 24.22 27.23 14.17
N ILE A 193 23.28 26.43 14.72
CA ILE A 193 23.26 24.98 14.62
C ILE A 193 23.23 24.52 13.15
N VAL A 194 22.47 25.21 12.28
CA VAL A 194 22.42 24.87 10.85
C VAL A 194 23.79 25.07 10.19
N GLN A 195 24.51 26.14 10.54
CA GLN A 195 25.85 26.40 10.02
C GLN A 195 26.87 25.37 10.54
N ASP A 196 26.79 25.02 11.81
CA ASP A 196 27.62 23.98 12.42
C ASP A 196 27.41 22.63 11.71
N LEU A 197 26.17 22.26 11.39
CA LEU A 197 25.84 21.05 10.65
C LEU A 197 26.38 21.08 9.21
N TYR A 198 26.29 22.22 8.50
CA TYR A 198 26.90 22.36 7.18
C TYR A 198 28.43 22.20 7.25
N HIS A 199 29.08 22.77 8.25
CA HIS A 199 30.52 22.63 8.46
C HIS A 199 30.95 21.17 8.69
N ILE A 200 30.13 20.39 9.41
CA ILE A 200 30.32 18.93 9.58
C ILE A 200 30.27 18.22 8.23
N VAL A 201 29.25 18.51 7.41
CA VAL A 201 29.03 17.87 6.11
C VAL A 201 30.10 18.26 5.06
N SER A 202 30.57 19.51 5.06
CA SER A 202 31.57 20.02 4.12
C SER A 202 33.00 19.50 4.33
N GLY A 203 33.26 18.71 5.38
CA GLY A 203 34.56 18.02 5.56
C GLY A 203 35.32 18.36 6.84
N SER A 204 34.69 19.02 7.83
CA SER A 204 35.29 19.17 9.15
C SER A 204 35.38 17.87 9.93
N ASP A 205 34.49 16.92 9.65
CA ASP A 205 34.36 15.67 10.38
C ASP A 205 34.95 14.49 9.60
N HIS A 206 35.55 13.54 10.32
CA HIS A 206 36.12 12.32 9.73
C HIS A 206 35.29 11.06 10.01
N ASP A 207 34.31 11.17 10.91
CA ASP A 207 33.47 10.06 11.33
C ASP A 207 32.26 9.93 10.40
N PRO A 208 32.12 8.83 9.63
CA PRO A 208 31.08 8.68 8.61
C PRO A 208 29.67 8.69 9.21
N ASP A 209 29.49 8.12 10.40
CA ASP A 209 28.20 8.13 11.11
C ASP A 209 27.73 9.55 11.45
N VAL A 210 28.65 10.47 11.79
CA VAL A 210 28.31 11.85 12.15
C VAL A 210 27.91 12.63 10.89
N ILE A 211 28.67 12.44 9.80
CA ILE A 211 28.36 13.06 8.50
C ILE A 211 26.99 12.58 8.02
N TYR A 212 26.73 11.27 8.08
CA TYR A 212 25.44 10.70 7.70
C TYR A 212 24.28 11.29 8.51
N ASP A 213 24.36 11.26 9.84
CA ASP A 213 23.31 11.80 10.70
C ASP A 213 23.12 13.31 10.45
N ALA A 214 24.20 14.05 10.12
CA ALA A 214 24.15 15.49 9.83
C ALA A 214 23.46 15.79 8.50
N VAL A 215 23.72 14.99 7.45
CA VAL A 215 23.03 15.10 6.16
C VAL A 215 21.53 14.84 6.33
N VAL A 216 21.16 13.79 7.07
CA VAL A 216 19.74 13.47 7.32
C VAL A 216 19.08 14.56 8.15
N ALA A 217 19.73 15.01 9.23
CA ALA A 217 19.21 16.08 10.08
C ALA A 217 19.03 17.39 9.31
N LEU A 218 19.99 17.80 8.47
CA LEU A 218 19.87 19.00 7.63
C LEU A 218 18.72 18.86 6.62
N ASN A 219 18.59 17.72 5.97
CA ASN A 219 17.53 17.49 4.99
C ASN A 219 16.13 17.57 5.64
N GLU A 220 15.99 17.12 6.88
CA GLU A 220 14.73 17.21 7.63
C GLU A 220 14.47 18.61 8.20
N ILE A 221 15.49 19.26 8.80
CA ILE A 221 15.38 20.63 9.34
C ILE A 221 15.01 21.63 8.24
N LEU A 222 15.50 21.42 7.02
CA LEU A 222 15.27 22.32 5.88
C LEU A 222 14.14 21.84 4.96
N ALA A 223 13.39 20.79 5.32
CA ALA A 223 12.37 20.20 4.45
C ALA A 223 11.35 21.22 3.91
N ASP A 224 10.92 22.19 4.73
CA ASP A 224 9.97 23.24 4.33
C ASP A 224 10.49 24.18 3.23
N ILE A 225 11.82 24.37 3.16
CA ILE A 225 12.48 25.28 2.21
C ILE A 225 12.94 24.51 0.96
N GLY A 226 12.73 23.19 0.92
CA GLY A 226 13.17 22.34 -0.18
C GLY A 226 14.33 21.39 0.19
N GLY A 227 14.70 21.28 1.47
CA GLY A 227 15.71 20.35 1.98
C GLY A 227 17.13 20.91 1.98
N ILE A 228 18.11 20.03 2.11
CA ILE A 228 19.54 20.40 2.09
C ILE A 228 19.96 20.86 0.69
N GLU A 229 20.55 22.06 0.61
CA GLU A 229 21.24 22.51 -0.60
C GLU A 229 22.59 21.79 -0.73
N LEU A 230 22.71 20.95 -1.77
CA LEU A 230 23.94 20.21 -2.08
C LEU A 230 24.77 20.97 -3.09
N THR A 231 25.96 21.40 -2.70
CA THR A 231 26.99 21.91 -3.62
C THR A 231 27.84 20.76 -4.15
N GLN A 232 28.51 20.96 -5.30
CA GLN A 232 29.41 19.97 -5.88
C GLN A 232 30.50 19.51 -4.88
N GLU A 233 31.07 20.43 -4.09
CA GLU A 233 32.06 20.12 -3.06
C GLU A 233 31.53 19.16 -1.98
N ILE A 234 30.27 19.36 -1.57
CA ILE A 234 29.61 18.48 -0.59
C ILE A 234 29.38 17.10 -1.21
N VAL A 235 28.87 17.05 -2.45
CA VAL A 235 28.62 15.79 -3.16
C VAL A 235 29.92 15.00 -3.33
N ASP A 236 31.00 15.66 -3.76
CA ASP A 236 32.31 15.03 -3.90
C ASP A 236 32.84 14.49 -2.56
N ASN A 237 32.68 15.24 -1.46
CA ASN A 237 33.07 14.78 -0.13
C ASN A 237 32.25 13.54 0.31
N LEU A 238 30.95 13.54 0.06
CA LEU A 238 30.07 12.41 0.37
C LEU A 238 30.41 11.18 -0.49
N LEU A 239 30.63 11.36 -1.79
CA LEU A 239 30.97 10.28 -2.72
C LEU A 239 32.35 9.69 -2.43
N ASN A 240 33.35 10.51 -2.09
CA ASN A 240 34.68 10.03 -1.68
C ASN A 240 34.62 9.16 -0.41
N ASN A 241 33.66 9.42 0.48
CA ASN A 241 33.44 8.65 1.69
C ASN A 241 32.39 7.54 1.52
N ILE A 242 31.83 7.32 0.32
CA ILE A 242 30.67 6.43 0.13
C ILE A 242 30.92 5.00 0.66
N TYR A 243 32.14 4.50 0.47
CA TYR A 243 32.58 3.17 0.90
C TYR A 243 32.85 3.04 2.41
N ARG A 244 32.94 4.17 3.13
CA ARG A 244 33.16 4.20 4.58
C ARG A 244 31.86 4.26 5.38
N PHE A 245 30.76 4.66 4.75
CA PHE A 245 29.46 4.67 5.42
C PHE A 245 28.95 3.25 5.68
N SER A 246 28.07 3.13 6.66
CA SER A 246 27.24 1.95 6.82
C SER A 246 26.29 1.80 5.63
N GLU A 247 25.72 0.61 5.45
CA GLU A 247 24.75 0.34 4.37
C GLU A 247 23.55 1.30 4.43
N TRP A 248 23.08 1.61 5.63
CA TRP A 248 22.01 2.59 5.88
C TRP A 248 22.42 4.02 5.51
N GLY A 249 23.68 4.36 5.79
CA GLY A 249 24.22 5.68 5.49
C GLY A 249 24.38 5.90 3.99
N ALA A 250 24.97 4.92 3.30
CA ALA A 250 25.13 4.95 1.84
C ALA A 250 23.76 5.02 1.13
N ASP A 251 22.78 4.20 1.54
CA ASP A 251 21.41 4.21 0.98
C ASP A 251 20.78 5.61 1.04
N ALA A 252 20.74 6.21 2.22
CA ALA A 252 20.11 7.50 2.43
C ALA A 252 20.85 8.63 1.70
N ILE A 253 22.18 8.63 1.73
CA ILE A 253 23.00 9.65 1.05
C ILE A 253 22.76 9.58 -0.46
N ILE A 254 22.77 8.37 -1.05
CA ILE A 254 22.51 8.19 -2.49
C ILE A 254 21.11 8.68 -2.85
N LYS A 255 20.09 8.37 -2.04
CA LYS A 255 18.70 8.84 -2.25
C LYS A 255 18.57 10.36 -2.16
N ILE A 256 19.28 10.99 -1.21
CA ILE A 256 19.29 12.45 -1.08
C ILE A 256 20.00 13.10 -2.27
N ILE A 257 21.14 12.55 -2.70
CA ILE A 257 21.87 13.02 -3.89
C ILE A 257 20.98 12.89 -5.14
N ALA A 258 20.31 11.75 -5.34
CA ALA A 258 19.44 11.51 -6.48
C ALA A 258 18.36 12.60 -6.64
N LYS A 259 17.69 12.96 -5.52
CA LYS A 259 16.56 13.91 -5.51
C LYS A 259 16.93 15.38 -5.40
N LYS A 260 18.07 15.70 -4.76
CA LYS A 260 18.44 17.09 -4.43
C LYS A 260 19.58 17.64 -5.28
N TYR A 261 20.32 16.78 -5.96
CA TYR A 261 21.42 17.18 -6.82
C TYR A 261 21.17 16.77 -8.26
N ARG A 262 21.34 17.71 -9.18
CA ARG A 262 21.34 17.46 -10.63
C ARG A 262 22.73 17.84 -11.15
N PRO A 263 23.47 16.91 -11.76
CA PRO A 263 24.78 17.21 -12.33
C PRO A 263 24.64 18.24 -13.45
N ASN A 264 25.58 19.18 -13.53
CA ASN A 264 25.53 20.26 -14.52
C ASN A 264 26.06 19.79 -15.89
N THR A 265 26.93 18.79 -15.91
CA THR A 265 27.55 18.23 -17.12
C THR A 265 27.33 16.72 -17.20
N GLU A 266 27.30 16.20 -18.43
CA GLU A 266 27.23 14.75 -18.65
C GLU A 266 28.49 14.04 -18.12
N GLU A 267 29.65 14.67 -18.21
CA GLU A 267 30.91 14.12 -17.67
C GLU A 267 30.82 13.88 -16.17
N GLU A 268 30.29 14.85 -15.41
CA GLU A 268 30.09 14.73 -13.97
C GLU A 268 29.14 13.58 -13.63
N MET A 269 28.03 13.45 -14.37
CA MET A 269 27.11 12.32 -14.22
C MET A 269 27.82 10.98 -14.42
N PHE A 270 28.63 10.85 -15.48
CA PHE A 270 29.38 9.62 -15.74
C PHE A 270 30.44 9.34 -14.67
N ASP A 271 31.09 10.37 -14.11
CA ASP A 271 32.02 10.22 -13.00
C ASP A 271 31.32 9.66 -11.75
N VAL A 272 30.16 10.21 -11.39
CA VAL A 272 29.34 9.68 -10.28
C VAL A 272 28.92 8.23 -10.57
N PHE A 273 28.48 7.93 -11.80
CA PHE A 273 28.12 6.58 -12.19
C PHE A 273 29.28 5.59 -12.01
N ASN A 274 30.48 5.96 -12.42
CA ASN A 274 31.69 5.16 -12.25
C ASN A 274 32.04 4.93 -10.77
N ILE A 275 31.82 5.93 -9.91
CA ILE A 275 32.02 5.81 -8.46
C ILE A 275 31.02 4.83 -7.83
N LEU A 276 29.77 4.81 -8.28
CA LEU A 276 28.71 3.96 -7.73
C LEU A 276 28.69 2.54 -8.32
N ASP A 277 29.34 2.29 -9.46
CA ASP A 277 29.35 1.00 -10.13
C ASP A 277 29.79 -0.20 -9.28
N PRO A 278 30.81 -0.07 -8.40
CA PRO A 278 31.18 -1.16 -7.50
C PRO A 278 30.09 -1.46 -6.46
N LEU A 279 29.24 -0.48 -6.10
CA LEU A 279 28.14 -0.65 -5.15
C LEU A 279 27.04 -1.56 -5.71
N LEU A 280 26.81 -1.55 -7.02
CA LEU A 280 25.87 -2.46 -7.69
C LEU A 280 26.28 -3.94 -7.62
N LYS A 281 27.52 -4.24 -7.21
CA LYS A 281 28.04 -5.61 -7.04
C LYS A 281 28.09 -6.04 -5.58
N GLN A 282 27.71 -5.16 -4.64
CA GLN A 282 27.66 -5.50 -3.23
C GLN A 282 26.47 -6.41 -2.91
N ASN A 283 26.47 -7.01 -1.73
CA ASN A 283 25.40 -7.91 -1.30
C ASN A 283 24.23 -7.19 -0.61
N SER A 284 24.31 -5.87 -0.39
CA SER A 284 23.28 -5.12 0.33
C SER A 284 22.15 -4.71 -0.62
N PRO A 285 20.92 -5.22 -0.45
CA PRO A 285 19.79 -4.88 -1.31
C PRO A 285 19.46 -3.39 -1.29
N SER A 286 19.58 -2.74 -0.13
CA SER A 286 19.23 -1.32 0.04
C SER A 286 20.11 -0.43 -0.83
N VAL A 287 21.43 -0.61 -0.72
CA VAL A 287 22.41 0.21 -1.47
C VAL A 287 22.27 -0.01 -2.98
N ILE A 288 22.02 -1.26 -3.40
CA ILE A 288 21.77 -1.59 -4.81
C ILE A 288 20.53 -0.86 -5.33
N MET A 289 19.42 -0.90 -4.59
CA MET A 289 18.17 -0.25 -4.99
C MET A 289 18.30 1.28 -4.99
N ALA A 290 18.98 1.86 -3.99
CA ALA A 290 19.28 3.29 -3.95
C ALA A 290 20.13 3.74 -5.15
N ALA A 291 21.21 3.02 -5.47
CA ALA A 291 22.03 3.30 -6.64
C ALA A 291 21.22 3.15 -7.94
N SER A 292 20.39 2.10 -8.05
CA SER A 292 19.48 1.89 -9.18
C SER A 292 18.51 3.06 -9.38
N THR A 293 17.97 3.58 -8.27
CA THR A 293 17.10 4.77 -8.27
C THR A 293 17.82 5.98 -8.85
N LEU A 294 19.04 6.25 -8.39
CA LEU A 294 19.86 7.36 -8.89
C LEU A 294 20.12 7.21 -10.39
N TYR A 295 20.53 6.02 -10.85
CA TYR A 295 20.78 5.78 -12.28
C TYR A 295 19.52 6.01 -13.13
N ILE A 296 18.36 5.53 -12.67
CA ILE A 296 17.09 5.65 -13.41
C ILE A 296 16.59 7.10 -13.42
N GLU A 297 16.62 7.80 -12.28
CA GLU A 297 16.14 9.20 -12.15
C GLU A 297 17.00 10.21 -12.94
N TRP A 298 18.31 9.96 -13.00
CA TRP A 298 19.20 10.80 -13.81
C TRP A 298 19.10 10.47 -15.30
N ALA A 299 19.05 9.18 -15.67
CA ALA A 299 18.92 8.79 -17.07
C ALA A 299 17.55 9.13 -17.67
N SER A 300 16.45 9.06 -16.89
CA SER A 300 15.11 9.48 -17.32
C SER A 300 15.06 10.99 -17.59
N ALA A 301 15.58 11.82 -16.68
CA ALA A 301 15.61 13.26 -16.91
C ALA A 301 16.46 13.68 -18.12
N VAL A 302 17.55 12.96 -18.40
CA VAL A 302 18.32 13.17 -19.64
C VAL A 302 17.51 12.75 -20.86
N ALA A 303 16.79 11.63 -20.79
CA ALA A 303 15.90 11.19 -21.87
C ALA A 303 14.78 12.21 -22.13
N ASP A 304 14.21 12.82 -21.10
CA ASP A 304 13.18 13.87 -21.23
C ASP A 304 13.74 15.17 -21.81
N ALA A 305 14.95 15.56 -21.40
CA ALA A 305 15.60 16.78 -21.86
C ALA A 305 16.09 16.68 -23.33
N THR A 306 16.60 15.52 -23.73
CA THR A 306 17.22 15.30 -25.06
C THR A 306 16.29 14.60 -26.05
N GLY A 307 15.24 13.92 -25.57
CA GLY A 307 14.41 13.00 -26.35
C GLY A 307 15.11 11.68 -26.72
N ASN A 308 16.33 11.42 -26.21
CA ASN A 308 17.09 10.19 -26.50
C ASN A 308 17.07 9.23 -25.31
N SER A 309 16.36 8.10 -25.46
CA SER A 309 16.25 7.05 -24.43
C SER A 309 17.41 6.04 -24.43
N GLU A 310 18.46 6.24 -25.23
CA GLU A 310 19.59 5.29 -25.33
C GLU A 310 20.34 5.13 -24.00
N LEU A 311 20.62 6.22 -23.29
CA LEU A 311 21.28 6.17 -21.98
C LEU A 311 20.45 5.37 -20.97
N LEU A 312 19.14 5.63 -20.93
CA LEU A 312 18.22 4.91 -20.05
C LEU A 312 18.24 3.40 -20.36
N GLN A 313 18.23 3.03 -21.65
CA GLN A 313 18.32 1.63 -22.07
C GLN A 313 19.63 0.95 -21.64
N GLN A 314 20.77 1.66 -21.78
CA GLN A 314 22.07 1.17 -21.31
C GLN A 314 22.09 0.96 -19.79
N VAL A 315 21.51 1.89 -19.03
CA VAL A 315 21.34 1.77 -17.57
C VAL A 315 20.51 0.54 -17.22
N MET A 316 19.36 0.31 -17.87
CA MET A 316 18.52 -0.85 -17.57
C MET A 316 19.22 -2.19 -17.87
N GLU A 317 19.93 -2.31 -19.00
CA GLU A 317 20.74 -3.51 -19.29
C GLU A 317 21.87 -3.70 -18.28
N ARG A 318 22.41 -2.62 -17.73
CA ARG A 318 23.42 -2.67 -16.68
C ARG A 318 22.87 -3.14 -15.34
N LEU A 319 21.65 -2.74 -14.96
CA LEU A 319 21.01 -3.11 -13.70
C LEU A 319 20.49 -4.55 -13.68
N LYS A 320 20.15 -5.10 -14.85
CA LYS A 320 19.64 -6.47 -15.04
C LYS A 320 20.43 -7.58 -14.31
N PRO A 321 21.76 -7.75 -14.50
CA PRO A 321 22.51 -8.80 -13.80
C PRO A 321 22.49 -8.62 -12.27
N THR A 322 22.49 -7.38 -11.79
CA THR A 322 22.43 -7.06 -10.37
C THR A 322 21.08 -7.46 -9.77
N LEU A 323 19.97 -7.10 -10.43
CA LEU A 323 18.62 -7.47 -9.98
C LEU A 323 18.40 -8.99 -9.98
N LEU A 324 18.91 -9.70 -10.99
CA LEU A 324 18.84 -11.17 -11.05
C LEU A 324 19.67 -11.83 -9.95
N THR A 325 20.87 -11.32 -9.67
CA THR A 325 21.72 -11.81 -8.59
C THR A 325 21.05 -11.60 -7.23
N LEU A 326 20.43 -10.44 -7.04
CA LEU A 326 19.72 -10.10 -5.81
C LEU A 326 18.52 -11.02 -5.58
N LEU A 327 17.71 -11.25 -6.62
CA LEU A 327 16.58 -12.18 -6.56
C LEU A 327 17.05 -13.61 -6.25
N GLY A 328 18.15 -14.06 -6.89
CA GLY A 328 18.73 -15.39 -6.67
C GLY A 328 19.26 -15.60 -5.24
N ALA A 329 19.91 -14.58 -4.67
CA ALA A 329 20.45 -14.63 -3.30
C ALA A 329 19.36 -14.67 -2.22
N ILE A 330 18.22 -14.02 -2.48
CA ILE A 330 17.16 -13.78 -1.49
C ILE A 330 16.04 -14.82 -1.55
N SER A 331 15.86 -15.49 -2.69
CA SER A 331 14.80 -16.50 -2.93
C SER A 331 14.81 -17.68 -1.96
N THR A 332 15.89 -17.91 -1.21
CA THR A 332 16.02 -19.03 -0.26
C THR A 332 15.75 -18.68 1.21
N GLY A 333 15.48 -17.41 1.56
CA GLY A 333 15.22 -17.04 2.96
C GLY A 333 14.59 -15.67 3.24
N GLY A 334 14.49 -14.76 2.26
CA GLY A 334 13.92 -13.41 2.44
C GLY A 334 12.75 -13.15 1.49
N HIS A 335 11.64 -13.86 1.67
CA HIS A 335 10.50 -13.79 0.75
C HIS A 335 9.91 -12.36 0.60
N GLU A 336 9.96 -11.57 1.66
CA GLU A 336 9.51 -10.17 1.68
C GLU A 336 10.42 -9.29 0.81
N GLN A 337 11.73 -9.47 0.90
CA GLN A 337 12.69 -8.75 0.06
C GLN A 337 12.55 -9.15 -1.41
N ALA A 338 12.36 -10.44 -1.70
CA ALA A 338 12.10 -10.92 -3.06
C ALA A 338 10.83 -10.30 -3.65
N TYR A 339 9.77 -10.14 -2.86
CA TYR A 339 8.54 -9.48 -3.27
C TYR A 339 8.77 -8.02 -3.66
N VAL A 340 9.55 -7.27 -2.87
CA VAL A 340 9.91 -5.88 -3.19
C VAL A 340 10.68 -5.82 -4.51
N ILE A 341 11.70 -6.66 -4.69
CA ILE A 341 12.53 -6.66 -5.91
C ILE A 341 11.71 -7.05 -7.14
N LEU A 342 10.86 -8.08 -7.04
CA LEU A 342 9.97 -8.48 -8.14
C LEU A 342 9.00 -7.35 -8.53
N SER A 343 8.48 -6.61 -7.55
CA SER A 343 7.61 -5.47 -7.81
C SER A 343 8.35 -4.37 -8.60
N HIS A 344 9.60 -4.09 -8.24
CA HIS A 344 10.44 -3.14 -8.98
C HIS A 344 10.75 -3.65 -10.40
N ILE A 345 11.10 -4.93 -10.56
CA ILE A 345 11.32 -5.54 -11.88
C ILE A 345 10.08 -5.42 -12.76
N ILE A 346 8.88 -5.62 -12.21
CA ILE A 346 7.62 -5.46 -12.95
C ILE A 346 7.46 -4.01 -13.44
N VAL A 347 7.73 -3.00 -12.59
CA VAL A 347 7.69 -1.59 -13.00
C VAL A 347 8.66 -1.32 -14.16
N LEU A 348 9.89 -1.84 -14.10
CA LEU A 348 10.88 -1.70 -15.18
C LEU A 348 10.38 -2.31 -16.50
N VAL A 349 9.80 -3.52 -16.43
CA VAL A 349 9.29 -4.24 -17.61
C VAL A 349 8.08 -3.54 -18.22
N VAL A 350 7.15 -3.06 -17.39
CA VAL A 350 5.97 -2.31 -17.87
C VAL A 350 6.39 -0.99 -18.53
N HIS A 351 7.31 -0.24 -17.92
CA HIS A 351 7.84 0.99 -18.52
C HIS A 351 8.49 0.72 -19.89
N GLN A 352 9.29 -0.35 -20.00
CA GLN A 352 9.86 -0.78 -21.29
C GLN A 352 8.81 -1.16 -22.33
N GLN A 353 7.73 -1.84 -21.92
CA GLN A 353 6.63 -2.20 -22.81
C GLN A 353 5.96 -0.97 -23.40
N LYS A 354 5.69 0.05 -22.57
CA LYS A 354 5.06 1.30 -23.00
C LYS A 354 5.97 2.13 -23.90
N ALA A 355 7.25 2.25 -23.55
CA ALA A 355 8.24 3.01 -24.31
C ALA A 355 8.56 2.39 -25.69
N GLY A 356 8.07 1.19 -25.98
CA GLY A 356 8.39 0.46 -27.22
C GLY A 356 9.85 0.02 -27.31
N GLY A 357 10.53 -0.06 -26.16
CA GLY A 357 11.93 -0.45 -26.05
C GLY A 357 12.18 -1.93 -26.33
N ALA A 358 13.44 -2.31 -26.48
CA ALA A 358 13.80 -3.71 -26.62
C ALA A 358 13.49 -4.49 -25.32
N PRO A 359 12.95 -5.72 -25.39
CA PRO A 359 12.63 -6.47 -24.18
C PRO A 359 13.87 -6.72 -23.31
N LEU A 360 13.79 -6.36 -22.03
CA LEU A 360 14.95 -6.35 -21.12
C LEU A 360 15.41 -7.77 -20.75
N PHE A 361 14.50 -8.69 -20.46
CA PHE A 361 14.82 -10.05 -20.01
C PHE A 361 14.70 -11.09 -21.13
N THR A 362 15.45 -10.90 -22.22
CA THR A 362 15.51 -11.83 -23.37
C THR A 362 16.45 -13.02 -23.13
N GLY A 363 16.36 -14.03 -24.01
CA GLY A 363 17.17 -15.24 -23.94
C GLY A 363 16.85 -16.07 -22.70
N ASN A 364 17.83 -16.74 -22.09
CA ASN A 364 17.58 -17.68 -20.99
C ASN A 364 17.28 -17.02 -19.62
N ASN A 365 17.11 -15.69 -19.56
CA ASN A 365 16.95 -14.93 -18.32
C ASN A 365 15.56 -15.11 -17.69
N TYR A 366 14.52 -15.35 -18.48
CA TYR A 366 13.15 -15.54 -17.97
C TYR A 366 13.02 -16.77 -17.06
N LYS A 367 13.90 -17.78 -17.24
CA LYS A 367 13.91 -19.01 -16.44
C LYS A 367 14.23 -18.77 -14.96
N ASN A 368 14.85 -17.62 -14.64
CA ASN A 368 15.09 -17.23 -13.25
C ASN A 368 13.79 -16.87 -12.50
N PHE A 369 12.71 -16.57 -13.22
CA PHE A 369 11.41 -16.20 -12.65
C PHE A 369 10.44 -17.38 -12.53
N TYR A 370 10.88 -18.61 -12.78
CA TYR A 370 10.06 -19.81 -12.59
C TYR A 370 9.66 -19.99 -11.12
N CYS A 371 8.46 -20.55 -10.92
CA CYS A 371 7.88 -20.68 -9.60
C CYS A 371 8.50 -21.88 -8.88
N ARG A 372 8.95 -21.71 -7.64
CA ARG A 372 9.44 -22.82 -6.82
C ARG A 372 8.35 -23.29 -5.87
N TYR A 373 8.35 -24.58 -5.54
CA TYR A 373 7.36 -25.16 -4.64
C TYR A 373 7.37 -24.52 -3.23
N ASN A 374 8.55 -24.15 -2.72
CA ASN A 374 8.73 -23.57 -1.39
C ASN A 374 8.41 -22.07 -1.29
N GLU A 375 7.97 -21.43 -2.37
CA GLU A 375 7.65 -20.01 -2.38
C GLU A 375 6.20 -19.74 -1.91
N PRO A 376 5.96 -18.65 -1.16
CA PRO A 376 4.60 -18.22 -0.82
C PRO A 376 3.77 -17.81 -2.05
N SER A 377 2.44 -17.91 -1.94
CA SER A 377 1.50 -17.59 -3.04
C SER A 377 1.66 -16.17 -3.58
N TYR A 378 1.94 -15.18 -2.72
CA TYR A 378 2.13 -13.78 -3.15
C TYR A 378 3.36 -13.58 -4.06
N ILE A 379 4.43 -14.38 -3.90
CA ILE A 379 5.59 -14.34 -4.79
C ILE A 379 5.24 -14.98 -6.13
N LYS A 380 4.56 -16.14 -6.07
CA LYS A 380 4.13 -16.87 -7.27
C LYS A 380 3.22 -15.99 -8.13
N TYR A 381 2.30 -15.25 -7.52
CA TYR A 381 1.45 -14.29 -8.21
C TYR A 381 2.26 -13.24 -9.00
N LEU A 382 3.25 -12.60 -8.35
CA LEU A 382 4.12 -11.64 -9.04
C LEU A 382 4.95 -12.28 -10.15
N LYS A 383 5.46 -13.50 -9.94
CA LYS A 383 6.22 -14.23 -10.95
C LYS A 383 5.37 -14.59 -12.16
N LEU A 384 4.15 -15.09 -11.96
CA LEU A 384 3.20 -15.37 -13.04
C LEU A 384 2.88 -14.10 -13.84
N GLN A 385 2.66 -12.99 -13.14
CA GLN A 385 2.44 -11.70 -13.80
C GLN A 385 3.66 -11.23 -14.59
N LEU A 386 4.85 -11.33 -14.01
CA LEU A 386 6.09 -10.97 -14.70
C LEU A 386 6.31 -11.85 -15.94
N LEU A 387 6.15 -13.17 -15.82
CA LEU A 387 6.27 -14.11 -16.94
C LEU A 387 5.24 -13.80 -18.04
N THR A 388 4.03 -13.39 -17.68
CA THR A 388 3.00 -12.95 -18.63
C THR A 388 3.43 -11.71 -19.40
N LEU A 389 3.94 -10.69 -18.70
CA LEU A 389 4.47 -9.48 -19.33
C LEU A 389 5.63 -9.80 -20.29
N LEU A 390 6.56 -10.66 -19.86
CA LEU A 390 7.69 -11.09 -20.68
C LEU A 390 7.26 -11.87 -21.93
N ALA A 391 6.30 -12.79 -21.79
CA ALA A 391 5.72 -13.52 -22.93
C ALA A 391 5.02 -12.58 -23.91
N CYS A 392 4.28 -11.57 -23.41
CA CYS A 392 3.64 -10.56 -24.25
C CYS A 392 4.67 -9.72 -25.03
N GLN A 393 5.79 -9.34 -24.41
CA GLN A 393 6.89 -8.64 -25.09
C GLN A 393 7.59 -9.53 -26.13
N ALA A 394 7.73 -10.82 -25.85
CA ALA A 394 8.38 -11.79 -26.72
C ALA A 394 7.49 -12.26 -27.89
N ALA A 395 6.18 -11.94 -27.88
CA ALA A 395 5.20 -12.44 -28.85
C ALA A 395 5.60 -12.24 -30.33
N LYS A 396 6.33 -11.15 -30.64
CA LYS A 396 6.77 -10.84 -32.01
C LYS A 396 8.21 -11.26 -32.32
N THR A 397 9.01 -11.57 -31.31
CA THR A 397 10.48 -11.68 -31.42
C THR A 397 11.00 -13.09 -31.14
N ASP A 398 10.41 -13.81 -30.17
CA ASP A 398 10.90 -15.11 -29.73
C ASP A 398 9.76 -16.08 -29.37
N SER A 399 9.36 -16.89 -30.35
CA SER A 399 8.35 -17.95 -30.14
C SER A 399 8.79 -19.05 -29.17
N THR A 400 10.10 -19.27 -28.98
CA THR A 400 10.58 -20.33 -28.06
C THR A 400 10.39 -19.92 -26.61
N CYS A 401 10.64 -18.65 -26.29
CA CYS A 401 10.35 -18.07 -24.97
C CYS A 401 8.87 -18.23 -24.61
N VAL A 402 7.96 -17.91 -25.55
CA VAL A 402 6.51 -18.04 -25.33
C VAL A 402 6.13 -19.49 -25.02
N ASN A 403 6.65 -20.45 -25.79
CA ASN A 403 6.37 -21.88 -25.56
C ASN A 403 6.94 -22.40 -24.24
N ASP A 404 8.16 -22.01 -23.87
CA ASP A 404 8.79 -22.38 -22.59
C ASP A 404 7.97 -21.83 -21.41
N ILE A 405 7.48 -20.58 -21.49
CA ILE A 405 6.63 -19.96 -20.46
C ILE A 405 5.25 -20.63 -20.37
N LEU A 406 4.62 -20.97 -21.51
CA LEU A 406 3.36 -21.71 -21.51
C LEU A 406 3.52 -23.11 -20.91
N GLY A 407 4.67 -23.76 -21.13
CA GLY A 407 5.04 -25.01 -20.47
C GLY A 407 5.10 -24.87 -18.94
N GLU A 408 5.76 -23.83 -18.44
CA GLU A 408 5.83 -23.52 -17.00
C GLU A 408 4.44 -23.23 -16.40
N PHE A 409 3.57 -22.49 -17.10
CA PHE A 409 2.20 -22.25 -16.64
C PHE A 409 1.40 -23.56 -16.54
N ARG A 410 1.53 -24.46 -17.52
CA ARG A 410 0.91 -25.79 -17.48
C ARG A 410 1.39 -26.62 -16.29
N GLU A 411 2.69 -26.60 -16.00
CA GLU A 411 3.25 -27.27 -14.82
C GLU A 411 2.76 -26.64 -13.52
N THR A 412 2.68 -25.32 -13.45
CA THR A 412 2.18 -24.58 -12.28
C THR A 412 0.73 -24.96 -11.96
N ILE A 413 -0.15 -25.01 -12.97
CA ILE A 413 -1.56 -25.40 -12.81
C ILE A 413 -1.68 -26.82 -12.21
N THR A 414 -0.82 -27.73 -12.67
CA THR A 414 -0.89 -29.15 -12.30
C THR A 414 -0.29 -29.42 -10.92
N ASN A 415 0.85 -28.78 -10.60
CA ASN A 415 1.68 -29.15 -9.46
C ASN A 415 1.51 -28.26 -8.23
N ASP A 416 1.09 -26.99 -8.38
CA ASP A 416 1.02 -26.06 -7.25
C ASP A 416 -0.10 -26.45 -6.27
N PRO A 417 0.03 -26.39 -4.94
CA PRO A 417 -1.08 -26.72 -4.04
C PRO A 417 -2.23 -25.70 -4.04
N ASP A 418 -1.98 -24.44 -4.41
CA ASP A 418 -2.92 -23.32 -4.30
C ASP A 418 -3.82 -23.17 -5.56
N SER A 419 -5.14 -23.16 -5.35
CA SER A 419 -6.10 -23.01 -6.45
C SER A 419 -6.07 -21.61 -7.06
N GLU A 420 -5.82 -20.57 -6.27
CA GLU A 420 -5.83 -19.19 -6.78
C GLU A 420 -4.60 -18.91 -7.65
N VAL A 421 -3.44 -19.45 -7.29
CA VAL A 421 -2.23 -19.41 -8.14
C VAL A 421 -2.49 -20.15 -9.46
N SER A 422 -3.15 -21.31 -9.39
CA SER A 422 -3.53 -22.08 -10.58
C SER A 422 -4.50 -21.31 -11.48
N ARG A 423 -5.48 -20.60 -10.91
CA ARG A 423 -6.41 -19.73 -11.65
C ARG A 423 -5.69 -18.55 -12.30
N GLU A 424 -4.77 -17.91 -11.59
CA GLU A 424 -3.98 -16.81 -12.15
C GLU A 424 -3.10 -17.29 -13.31
N ALA A 425 -2.52 -18.49 -13.22
CA ALA A 425 -1.77 -19.09 -14.33
C ALA A 425 -2.66 -19.30 -15.58
N VAL A 426 -3.93 -19.71 -15.39
CA VAL A 426 -4.90 -19.81 -16.50
C VAL A 426 -5.22 -18.43 -17.10
N ARG A 427 -5.45 -17.40 -16.28
CA ARG A 427 -5.63 -16.01 -16.76
C ARG A 427 -4.41 -15.51 -17.55
N SER A 428 -3.22 -15.82 -17.04
CA SER A 428 -1.94 -15.51 -17.66
C SER A 428 -1.80 -16.15 -19.04
N ILE A 429 -2.18 -17.42 -19.19
CA ILE A 429 -2.24 -18.12 -20.49
C ILE A 429 -3.19 -17.39 -21.45
N GLY A 430 -4.36 -16.97 -20.98
CA GLY A 430 -5.32 -16.20 -21.78
C GLY A 430 -4.76 -14.88 -22.29
N ALA A 431 -4.11 -14.12 -21.41
CA ALA A 431 -3.44 -12.87 -21.76
C ALA A 431 -2.35 -13.07 -22.83
N VAL A 432 -1.52 -14.12 -22.69
CA VAL A 432 -0.52 -14.48 -23.70
C VAL A 432 -1.17 -14.85 -25.04
N GLY A 433 -2.31 -15.57 -25.02
CA GLY A 433 -3.04 -15.91 -26.24
C GLY A 433 -3.58 -14.69 -26.99
N LEU A 434 -4.00 -13.65 -26.27
CA LEU A 434 -4.41 -12.37 -26.88
C LEU A 434 -3.23 -11.60 -27.47
N ALA A 435 -2.07 -11.62 -26.81
CA ALA A 435 -0.86 -10.95 -27.30
C ALA A 435 -0.18 -11.70 -28.47
N CYS A 436 -0.26 -13.02 -28.48
CA CYS A 436 0.39 -13.90 -29.45
C CYS A 436 -0.60 -14.81 -30.18
N PRO A 437 -1.19 -14.36 -31.30
CA PRO A 437 -2.08 -15.15 -32.15
C PRO A 437 -1.54 -16.52 -32.59
N GLY A 438 -0.22 -16.63 -32.78
CA GLY A 438 0.42 -17.86 -33.24
C GLY A 438 0.41 -18.99 -32.21
N ALA A 439 0.34 -18.67 -30.91
CA ALA A 439 0.36 -19.65 -29.82
C ALA A 439 -1.04 -20.18 -29.45
N VAL A 440 -2.09 -19.55 -29.96
CA VAL A 440 -3.49 -19.83 -29.61
C VAL A 440 -3.89 -21.31 -29.78
N PRO A 441 -3.51 -22.04 -30.85
CA PRO A 441 -3.85 -23.46 -30.98
C PRO A 441 -3.31 -24.32 -29.83
N GLY A 442 -2.04 -24.13 -29.45
CA GLY A 442 -1.44 -24.85 -28.33
C GLY A 442 -2.03 -24.43 -26.97
N ILE A 443 -2.44 -23.17 -26.83
CA ILE A 443 -3.16 -22.68 -25.64
C ILE A 443 -4.52 -23.38 -25.51
N PHE A 444 -5.26 -23.55 -26.60
CA PHE A 444 -6.52 -24.28 -26.58
C PHE A 444 -6.34 -25.73 -26.13
N ASP A 445 -5.30 -26.42 -26.59
CA ASP A 445 -4.99 -27.78 -26.15
C ASP A 445 -4.73 -27.83 -24.63
N ILE A 446 -3.96 -26.87 -24.10
CA ILE A 446 -3.69 -26.77 -22.64
C ILE A 446 -5.00 -26.54 -21.86
N LEU A 447 -5.85 -25.62 -22.32
CA LEU A 447 -7.13 -25.33 -21.66
C LEU A 447 -8.06 -26.55 -21.68
N LEU A 448 -8.15 -27.27 -22.81
CA LEU A 448 -8.97 -28.48 -22.93
C LEU A 448 -8.47 -29.65 -22.07
N ASP A 449 -7.15 -29.85 -22.00
CA ASP A 449 -6.54 -30.84 -21.10
C ASP A 449 -7.02 -30.62 -19.65
N HIS A 450 -7.00 -29.37 -19.18
CA HIS A 450 -7.41 -29.03 -17.81
C HIS A 450 -8.94 -29.09 -17.61
N LEU A 451 -9.74 -28.77 -18.63
CA LEU A 451 -11.19 -28.92 -18.59
C LEU A 451 -11.63 -30.39 -18.49
N THR A 452 -10.93 -31.30 -19.18
CA THR A 452 -11.32 -32.71 -19.28
C THR A 452 -10.76 -33.59 -18.15
N CYS A 453 -9.66 -33.20 -17.50
CA CYS A 453 -9.02 -33.95 -16.41
C CYS A 453 -9.45 -33.54 -14.98
N SER A 454 -10.54 -32.78 -14.83
CA SER A 454 -10.92 -32.10 -13.58
C SER A 454 -11.93 -32.85 -12.70
N ASP A 455 -11.60 -34.06 -12.23
CA ASP A 455 -12.48 -34.81 -11.31
C ASP A 455 -12.43 -34.32 -9.84
N THR A 456 -11.46 -33.50 -9.46
CA THR A 456 -11.31 -32.98 -8.09
C THR A 456 -11.98 -31.61 -7.91
N PRO A 457 -12.51 -31.28 -6.71
CA PRO A 457 -13.15 -29.98 -6.45
C PRO A 457 -12.19 -28.81 -6.65
N ARG A 458 -10.89 -29.00 -6.39
CA ARG A 458 -9.85 -28.01 -6.70
C ARG A 458 -9.79 -27.70 -8.19
N ASN A 459 -9.87 -28.73 -9.03
CA ASN A 459 -9.81 -28.56 -10.49
C ASN A 459 -11.09 -27.91 -11.05
N LYS A 460 -12.18 -27.82 -10.28
CA LYS A 460 -13.42 -27.13 -10.72
C LYS A 460 -13.26 -25.61 -10.81
N GLY A 461 -12.57 -24.98 -9.86
CA GLY A 461 -12.29 -23.54 -9.93
C GLY A 461 -11.36 -23.18 -11.09
N VAL A 462 -10.36 -24.04 -11.34
CA VAL A 462 -9.45 -23.93 -12.50
C VAL A 462 -10.21 -24.14 -13.81
N ALA A 463 -11.11 -25.13 -13.88
CA ALA A 463 -11.95 -25.37 -15.04
C ALA A 463 -12.88 -24.19 -15.34
N SER A 464 -13.50 -23.60 -14.32
CA SER A 464 -14.30 -22.37 -14.46
C SER A 464 -13.50 -21.24 -15.12
N GLU A 465 -12.32 -20.95 -14.58
CA GLU A 465 -11.44 -19.92 -15.12
C GLU A 465 -10.99 -20.24 -16.56
N ALA A 466 -10.72 -21.51 -16.87
CA ALA A 466 -10.36 -21.95 -18.22
C ALA A 466 -11.48 -21.69 -19.22
N VAL A 467 -12.76 -21.89 -18.85
CA VAL A 467 -13.90 -21.54 -19.73
C VAL A 467 -14.04 -20.03 -19.91
N VAL A 468 -13.78 -19.23 -18.88
CA VAL A 468 -13.79 -17.77 -19.00
C VAL A 468 -12.74 -17.29 -20.00
N VAL A 469 -11.51 -17.81 -19.88
CA VAL A 469 -10.42 -17.52 -20.84
C VAL A 469 -10.77 -18.02 -22.24
N LEU A 470 -11.39 -19.20 -22.35
CA LEU A 470 -11.85 -19.75 -23.62
C LEU A 470 -12.84 -18.81 -24.32
N LYS A 471 -13.86 -18.32 -23.60
CA LYS A 471 -14.80 -17.31 -24.09
C LYS A 471 -14.06 -16.06 -24.57
N GLN A 472 -13.08 -15.58 -23.80
CA GLN A 472 -12.31 -14.39 -24.13
C GLN A 472 -11.50 -14.53 -25.43
N LEU A 473 -10.82 -15.68 -25.62
CA LEU A 473 -10.06 -15.99 -26.83
C LEU A 473 -10.98 -16.18 -28.05
N LEU A 474 -12.16 -16.80 -27.86
CA LEU A 474 -13.15 -16.94 -28.94
C LEU A 474 -13.72 -15.58 -29.37
N ARG A 475 -13.92 -14.65 -28.42
CA ARG A 475 -14.49 -13.32 -28.67
C ARG A 475 -13.50 -12.38 -29.37
N SER A 476 -12.20 -12.49 -29.09
CA SER A 476 -11.19 -11.59 -29.65
C SER A 476 -10.92 -11.81 -31.14
N GLY A 477 -11.43 -12.89 -31.73
CA GLY A 477 -11.35 -13.12 -33.18
C GLY A 477 -9.94 -13.39 -33.71
N VAL A 478 -9.01 -13.77 -32.83
CA VAL A 478 -7.61 -14.02 -33.16
C VAL A 478 -7.50 -15.26 -34.06
N ALA A 479 -7.48 -15.01 -35.37
CA ALA A 479 -7.67 -16.00 -36.41
C ALA A 479 -6.37 -16.79 -36.70
N ASN A 480 -6.32 -18.02 -36.20
CA ASN A 480 -5.75 -19.21 -36.86
C ASN A 480 -6.26 -20.46 -36.12
N GLY A 481 -7.00 -21.35 -36.79
CA GLY A 481 -7.52 -22.60 -36.19
C GLY A 481 -8.89 -22.51 -35.50
N ARG A 482 -9.56 -21.36 -35.56
CA ARG A 482 -10.88 -21.09 -34.94
C ARG A 482 -11.91 -22.19 -35.25
N GLU A 483 -11.98 -22.66 -36.49
CA GLU A 483 -12.94 -23.68 -36.92
C GLU A 483 -12.73 -25.03 -36.23
N HIS A 484 -11.49 -25.53 -36.17
CA HIS A 484 -11.14 -26.80 -35.53
C HIS A 484 -11.35 -26.76 -34.02
N THR A 485 -11.02 -25.62 -33.39
CA THR A 485 -11.26 -25.42 -31.96
C THR A 485 -12.75 -25.29 -31.65
N ILE A 486 -13.52 -24.57 -32.48
CA ILE A 486 -14.98 -24.49 -32.32
C ILE A 486 -15.58 -25.89 -32.44
N GLU A 487 -15.19 -26.70 -33.43
CA GLU A 487 -15.66 -28.07 -33.58
C GLU A 487 -15.38 -28.92 -32.32
N LEU A 488 -14.20 -28.75 -31.73
CA LEU A 488 -13.78 -29.48 -30.53
C LEU A 488 -14.54 -29.05 -29.26
N ILE A 489 -14.80 -27.75 -29.08
CA ILE A 489 -15.58 -27.21 -27.94
C ILE A 489 -17.07 -27.55 -28.09
N THR A 490 -17.57 -27.56 -29.33
CA THR A 490 -18.96 -27.91 -29.69
C THR A 490 -19.22 -29.42 -29.55
N SER A 491 -18.17 -30.23 -29.37
CA SER A 491 -18.32 -31.66 -29.17
C SER A 491 -19.16 -31.96 -27.90
N PRO A 492 -20.15 -32.86 -27.98
CA PRO A 492 -21.04 -33.15 -26.85
C PRO A 492 -20.30 -33.60 -25.58
N GLU A 493 -19.20 -34.35 -25.74
CA GLU A 493 -18.41 -34.89 -24.63
C GLU A 493 -17.67 -33.81 -23.82
N VAL A 494 -17.14 -32.79 -24.50
CA VAL A 494 -16.41 -31.69 -23.85
C VAL A 494 -17.40 -30.74 -23.18
N LEU A 495 -18.54 -30.47 -23.82
CA LEU A 495 -19.59 -29.59 -23.28
C LEU A 495 -20.25 -30.18 -22.02
N GLU A 496 -20.56 -31.48 -22.00
CA GLU A 496 -21.12 -32.15 -20.81
C GLU A 496 -20.15 -32.10 -19.62
N LYS A 497 -18.85 -32.29 -19.88
CA LYS A 497 -17.81 -32.16 -18.86
C LYS A 497 -17.66 -30.72 -18.38
N CYS A 498 -17.73 -29.73 -19.27
CA CYS A 498 -17.71 -28.31 -18.89
C CYS A 498 -18.87 -27.98 -17.94
N LEU A 499 -20.10 -28.41 -18.26
CA LEU A 499 -21.27 -28.17 -17.42
C LEU A 499 -21.13 -28.82 -16.04
N LYS A 500 -20.62 -30.06 -15.99
CA LYS A 500 -20.39 -30.78 -14.74
C LYS A 500 -19.34 -30.09 -13.86
N ASN A 501 -18.26 -29.60 -14.45
CA ASN A 501 -17.09 -29.08 -13.74
C ASN A 501 -17.22 -27.61 -13.33
N VAL A 502 -18.03 -26.83 -14.05
CA VAL A 502 -18.23 -25.37 -13.85
C VAL A 502 -19.41 -25.03 -12.92
N SER A 503 -20.17 -26.03 -12.48
CA SER A 503 -21.44 -25.90 -11.71
C SER A 503 -21.39 -25.07 -10.41
N GLY A 504 -20.22 -24.69 -9.89
CA GLY A 504 -20.06 -23.93 -8.63
C GLY A 504 -19.71 -22.44 -8.76
N ASP A 505 -19.30 -21.93 -9.92
CA ASP A 505 -18.80 -20.55 -10.08
C ASP A 505 -19.68 -19.73 -11.05
N PRO A 506 -20.28 -18.60 -10.63
CA PRO A 506 -21.16 -17.78 -11.47
C PRO A 506 -20.50 -17.28 -12.76
N LEU A 507 -19.21 -16.91 -12.71
CA LEU A 507 -18.50 -16.37 -13.88
C LEU A 507 -18.27 -17.43 -14.96
N GLY A 508 -17.91 -18.65 -14.55
CA GLY A 508 -17.79 -19.78 -15.46
C GLY A 508 -19.13 -20.16 -16.08
N LYS A 509 -20.23 -20.17 -15.31
CA LYS A 509 -21.58 -20.42 -15.84
C LYS A 509 -21.97 -19.39 -16.90
N ALA A 510 -21.75 -18.11 -16.62
CA ALA A 510 -22.00 -17.04 -17.57
C ALA A 510 -21.16 -17.20 -18.86
N ALA A 511 -19.93 -17.70 -18.75
CA ALA A 511 -19.09 -17.99 -19.91
C ALA A 511 -19.62 -19.17 -20.74
N VAL A 512 -20.06 -20.27 -20.11
CA VAL A 512 -20.71 -21.40 -20.81
C VAL A 512 -21.99 -20.95 -21.52
N VAL A 513 -22.83 -20.19 -20.84
CA VAL A 513 -24.09 -19.66 -21.40
C VAL A 513 -23.83 -18.78 -22.63
N TRP A 514 -22.77 -17.95 -22.58
CA TRP A 514 -22.35 -17.17 -23.75
C TRP A 514 -21.93 -18.07 -24.93
N ILE A 515 -21.15 -19.13 -24.68
CA ILE A 515 -20.74 -20.09 -25.73
C ILE A 515 -21.98 -20.77 -26.34
N LEU A 516 -22.96 -21.15 -25.52
CA LEU A 516 -24.23 -21.73 -25.99
C LEU A 516 -25.07 -20.74 -26.81
N GLY A 517 -25.04 -19.45 -26.47
CA GLY A 517 -25.75 -18.41 -27.20
C GLY A 517 -25.14 -18.11 -28.57
N GLU A 518 -23.81 -18.07 -28.65
CA GLU A 518 -23.07 -17.72 -29.88
C GLU A 518 -22.98 -18.90 -30.86
N TYR A 519 -22.70 -20.11 -30.35
CA TYR A 519 -22.47 -21.31 -31.15
C TYR A 519 -23.61 -22.34 -31.03
N GLY A 520 -24.75 -21.96 -30.48
CA GLY A 520 -25.89 -22.84 -30.26
C GLY A 520 -26.52 -23.43 -31.53
N GLU A 521 -26.28 -22.82 -32.71
CA GLU A 521 -26.69 -23.41 -34.00
C GLU A 521 -25.98 -24.76 -34.24
N SER A 522 -24.71 -24.86 -33.87
CA SER A 522 -23.89 -26.07 -34.03
C SER A 522 -24.11 -27.10 -32.91
N ILE A 523 -24.72 -26.71 -31.79
CA ILE A 523 -24.91 -27.56 -30.59
C ILE A 523 -26.37 -28.02 -30.54
N PRO A 524 -26.70 -29.30 -30.81
CA PRO A 524 -28.09 -29.78 -30.77
C PRO A 524 -28.73 -29.68 -29.38
N MET A 525 -27.95 -29.90 -28.31
CA MET A 525 -28.45 -29.93 -26.93
C MET A 525 -28.59 -28.55 -26.27
N ALA A 526 -28.15 -27.46 -26.92
CA ALA A 526 -28.10 -26.12 -26.31
C ALA A 526 -29.45 -25.62 -25.75
N PRO A 527 -30.60 -25.79 -26.43
CA PRO A 527 -31.89 -25.37 -25.89
C PRO A 527 -32.24 -26.06 -24.56
N TYR A 528 -32.01 -27.37 -24.47
CA TYR A 528 -32.32 -28.15 -23.26
C TYR A 528 -31.44 -27.74 -22.08
N ILE A 529 -30.14 -27.52 -22.32
CA ILE A 529 -29.20 -27.06 -21.28
C ILE A 529 -29.62 -25.67 -20.76
N LEU A 530 -30.04 -24.77 -21.64
CA LEU A 530 -30.53 -23.45 -21.22
C LEU A 530 -31.85 -23.54 -20.44
N GLU A 531 -32.76 -24.43 -20.83
CA GLU A 531 -34.01 -24.68 -20.08
C GLU A 531 -33.71 -25.20 -18.66
N ASP A 532 -32.78 -26.14 -18.51
CA ASP A 532 -32.35 -26.66 -17.21
C ASP A 532 -31.74 -25.56 -16.33
N ILE A 533 -30.86 -24.71 -16.87
CA ILE A 533 -30.27 -23.58 -16.14
C ILE A 533 -31.34 -22.57 -15.69
N ILE A 534 -32.34 -22.28 -16.52
CA ILE A 534 -33.45 -21.38 -16.16
C ILE A 534 -34.28 -21.99 -15.03
N ASN A 535 -34.58 -23.29 -15.11
CA ASN A 535 -35.36 -23.99 -14.09
C ASN A 535 -34.61 -24.02 -12.75
N ASP A 536 -33.31 -24.30 -12.76
CA ASP A 536 -32.47 -24.27 -11.56
C ASP A 536 -32.50 -22.89 -10.88
N LEU A 537 -32.44 -21.80 -11.65
CA LEU A 537 -32.53 -20.42 -11.12
C LEU A 537 -33.94 -20.11 -10.55
N MET A 538 -34.99 -20.59 -11.21
CA MET A 538 -36.36 -20.44 -10.70
C MET A 538 -36.59 -21.24 -9.41
N ASP A 539 -36.00 -22.43 -9.29
CA ASP A 539 -36.13 -23.30 -8.13
C ASP A 539 -35.30 -22.79 -6.94
N SER A 540 -34.12 -22.19 -7.17
CA SER A 540 -33.34 -21.54 -6.11
C SER A 540 -34.10 -20.38 -5.46
N ASP A 541 -34.84 -19.61 -6.25
CA ASP A 541 -35.66 -18.50 -5.77
C ASP A 541 -36.90 -18.99 -5.00
N ALA A 542 -37.50 -20.09 -5.45
CA ALA A 542 -38.64 -20.71 -4.78
C ALA A 542 -38.26 -21.35 -3.42
N GLY A 543 -37.06 -21.93 -3.32
CA GLY A 543 -36.52 -22.50 -2.08
C GLY A 543 -36.23 -21.46 -0.99
N ALA A 544 -35.80 -20.25 -1.37
CA ALA A 544 -35.57 -19.13 -0.45
C ALA A 544 -36.88 -18.54 0.13
N LEU A 545 -38.02 -18.82 -0.49
CA LEU A 545 -39.36 -18.35 -0.09
C LEU A 545 -40.12 -19.33 0.83
N SER A 546 -39.49 -20.43 1.29
CA SER A 546 -40.12 -21.36 2.25
C SER A 546 -39.53 -21.26 3.67
N PRO A 547 -40.09 -20.43 4.56
CA PRO A 547 -40.00 -20.63 5.99
C PRO A 547 -41.15 -21.54 6.47
N GLY A 548 -40.83 -22.44 7.40
CA GLY A 548 -41.76 -23.44 7.94
C GLY A 548 -43.13 -22.88 8.33
N ALA A 549 -44.14 -23.28 7.58
CA ALA A 549 -45.55 -23.16 7.94
C ALA A 549 -46.21 -24.53 7.82
N ASN A 550 -45.82 -25.45 8.69
CA ASN A 550 -46.60 -26.65 8.99
C ASN A 550 -46.60 -26.85 10.50
N GLY A 551 -47.66 -26.34 11.14
CA GLY A 551 -47.99 -26.65 12.53
C GLY A 551 -48.51 -25.44 13.29
N LEU A 552 -49.83 -25.44 13.51
CA LEU A 552 -50.59 -24.91 14.65
C LEU A 552 -51.70 -23.92 14.26
N GLU A 553 -52.83 -24.46 13.83
CA GLU A 553 -54.13 -23.96 14.29
C GLU A 553 -54.36 -24.45 15.72
N GLY A 554 -54.66 -23.53 16.64
CA GLY A 554 -55.32 -23.85 17.92
C GLY A 554 -54.73 -23.20 19.17
N ALA A 555 -55.56 -22.35 19.80
CA ALA A 555 -55.62 -22.01 21.23
C ALA A 555 -54.78 -20.84 21.80
N GLU A 556 -55.50 -19.72 21.97
CA GLU A 556 -55.62 -18.83 23.14
C GLU A 556 -54.67 -18.90 24.37
N PHE A 557 -54.32 -17.67 24.82
CA PHE A 557 -54.11 -17.15 26.18
C PHE A 557 -52.96 -17.68 27.08
N GLY A 558 -52.13 -16.73 27.58
CA GLY A 558 -51.41 -16.88 28.86
C GLY A 558 -50.13 -16.04 28.98
N LEU A 559 -50.14 -15.04 29.86
CA LEU A 559 -48.97 -14.33 30.40
C LEU A 559 -48.21 -15.23 31.38
N ASP A 560 -46.87 -15.25 31.37
CA ASP A 560 -45.97 -14.90 32.51
C ASP A 560 -44.48 -15.25 32.31
N GLU A 561 -43.67 -14.64 33.19
CA GLU A 561 -42.23 -14.41 33.26
C GLU A 561 -41.25 -15.62 33.38
N SER A 562 -40.00 -15.34 32.97
CA SER A 562 -38.71 -15.65 33.65
C SER A 562 -38.02 -17.03 33.53
N ALA A 563 -36.66 -16.94 33.49
CA ALA A 563 -35.59 -17.94 33.67
C ALA A 563 -35.27 -18.89 32.50
N ALA A 564 -34.03 -19.29 32.19
CA ALA A 564 -32.67 -18.88 32.53
C ALA A 564 -31.71 -19.71 31.64
N ALA A 565 -30.58 -19.09 31.28
CA ALA A 565 -29.22 -19.65 31.11
C ALA A 565 -28.88 -20.83 30.16
N ALA A 566 -27.83 -20.51 29.37
CA ALA A 566 -26.66 -21.33 29.04
C ALA A 566 -26.77 -22.44 27.97
N GLY A 567 -26.23 -22.13 26.79
CA GLY A 567 -25.78 -23.10 25.80
C GLY A 567 -24.74 -22.46 24.87
N ALA A 568 -23.46 -22.66 25.18
CA ALA A 568 -22.35 -22.21 24.36
C ALA A 568 -22.34 -22.97 23.02
N ALA A 569 -22.46 -22.23 21.91
CA ALA A 569 -22.16 -22.70 20.57
C ALA A 569 -21.16 -21.73 19.93
N ALA A 570 -20.08 -22.28 19.38
CA ALA A 570 -19.00 -21.55 18.72
C ALA A 570 -19.55 -20.60 17.61
N PRO A 571 -18.92 -19.44 17.37
CA PRO A 571 -19.38 -18.54 16.31
C PRO A 571 -19.12 -19.19 14.95
N ALA A 572 -20.20 -19.39 14.18
CA ALA A 572 -20.14 -19.60 12.75
C ALA A 572 -19.46 -18.37 12.09
N PRO A 573 -18.73 -18.56 10.98
CA PRO A 573 -18.01 -17.47 10.34
C PRO A 573 -19.00 -16.40 9.86
N THR A 574 -18.81 -15.18 10.34
CA THR A 574 -19.49 -13.98 9.84
C THR A 574 -19.02 -13.68 8.42
N ILE A 575 -19.86 -13.98 7.43
CA ILE A 575 -19.74 -13.52 6.04
C ILE A 575 -19.96 -12.00 6.04
N SER A 576 -19.09 -11.25 5.36
CA SER A 576 -19.14 -9.78 5.37
C SER A 576 -20.22 -9.26 4.41
N LYS A 577 -20.75 -8.07 4.67
CA LYS A 577 -21.74 -7.41 3.78
C LYS A 577 -21.23 -7.17 2.36
N ASP A 578 -19.91 -7.04 2.21
CA ASP A 578 -19.26 -6.82 0.92
C ASP A 578 -19.27 -8.10 0.07
N ASP A 579 -19.25 -9.28 0.70
CA ASP A 579 -19.34 -10.57 0.00
C ASP A 579 -20.74 -10.80 -0.60
N ASP A 580 -21.81 -10.38 0.09
CA ASP A 580 -23.20 -10.50 -0.39
C ASP A 580 -23.44 -9.61 -1.63
N GLU A 581 -22.86 -8.41 -1.69
CA GLU A 581 -22.98 -7.52 -2.85
C GLU A 581 -22.24 -8.07 -4.07
N VAL A 582 -21.06 -8.66 -3.88
CA VAL A 582 -20.26 -9.27 -4.94
C VAL A 582 -20.95 -10.52 -5.51
N ILE A 583 -21.49 -11.39 -4.65
CA ILE A 583 -22.24 -12.58 -5.07
C ILE A 583 -23.47 -12.16 -5.89
N LYS A 584 -24.23 -11.17 -5.41
CA LYS A 584 -25.41 -10.67 -6.11
C LYS A 584 -25.09 -10.07 -7.48
N ALA A 585 -24.01 -9.29 -7.60
CA ALA A 585 -23.56 -8.75 -8.89
C ALA A 585 -23.12 -9.85 -9.87
N SER A 586 -22.57 -10.95 -9.37
CA SER A 586 -22.17 -12.10 -10.18
C SER A 586 -23.37 -12.90 -10.71
N ASP A 587 -24.41 -13.07 -9.90
CA ASP A 587 -25.67 -13.72 -10.29
C ASP A 587 -26.44 -12.89 -11.33
N ASP A 588 -26.44 -11.57 -11.18
CA ASP A 588 -27.00 -10.64 -12.17
C ASP A 588 -26.32 -10.78 -13.54
N THR A 589 -24.98 -10.88 -13.55
CA THR A 589 -24.20 -11.08 -14.78
C THR A 589 -24.59 -12.38 -15.49
N GLY A 590 -24.79 -13.47 -14.74
CA GLY A 590 -25.26 -14.75 -15.27
C GLY A 590 -26.65 -14.66 -15.91
N ALA A 591 -27.60 -13.99 -15.25
CA ALA A 591 -28.96 -13.82 -15.77
C ALA A 591 -29.01 -12.95 -17.04
N LEU A 592 -28.17 -11.92 -17.13
CA LEU A 592 -28.07 -11.06 -18.32
C LEU A 592 -27.51 -11.80 -19.54
N GLU A 593 -26.48 -12.62 -19.34
CA GLU A 593 -25.91 -13.47 -20.37
C GLU A 593 -26.92 -14.54 -20.82
N LEU A 594 -27.68 -15.11 -19.89
CA LEU A 594 -28.75 -16.08 -20.17
C LEU A 594 -29.86 -15.50 -21.06
N LEU A 595 -30.34 -14.29 -20.74
CA LEU A 595 -31.32 -13.59 -21.58
C LEU A 595 -30.80 -13.33 -22.99
N THR A 596 -29.54 -12.92 -23.09
CA THR A 596 -28.89 -12.63 -24.37
C THR A 596 -28.70 -13.91 -25.18
N ALA A 597 -28.20 -14.98 -24.57
CA ALA A 597 -28.03 -16.29 -25.20
C ALA A 597 -29.36 -16.88 -25.70
N CYS A 598 -30.42 -16.84 -24.88
CA CYS A 598 -31.75 -17.30 -25.28
C CYS A 598 -32.31 -16.49 -26.45
N THR A 599 -32.09 -15.18 -26.45
CA THR A 599 -32.58 -14.28 -27.51
C THR A 599 -31.81 -14.52 -28.83
N LYS A 600 -30.48 -14.68 -28.77
CA LYS A 600 -29.66 -15.05 -29.94
C LYS A 600 -30.07 -16.40 -30.51
N LEU A 601 -30.18 -17.42 -29.67
CA LEU A 601 -30.54 -18.77 -30.10
C LEU A 601 -31.99 -18.86 -30.61
N PHE A 602 -32.89 -17.99 -30.15
CA PHE A 602 -34.25 -17.88 -30.70
C PHE A 602 -34.25 -17.49 -32.18
N PHE A 603 -33.32 -16.64 -32.62
CA PHE A 603 -33.21 -16.28 -34.03
C PHE A 603 -32.69 -17.44 -34.89
N ALA A 604 -31.81 -18.29 -34.36
CA ALA A 604 -31.29 -19.46 -35.06
C ALA A 604 -32.28 -20.65 -35.05
N ARG A 605 -32.95 -20.90 -33.91
CA ARG A 605 -33.89 -22.02 -33.71
C ARG A 605 -35.21 -21.57 -33.07
N PRO A 606 -36.08 -20.87 -33.81
CA PRO A 606 -37.35 -20.36 -33.29
C PRO A 606 -38.29 -21.42 -32.64
N PRO A 607 -38.52 -22.62 -33.21
CA PRO A 607 -39.55 -23.52 -32.70
C PRO A 607 -39.19 -24.14 -31.34
N GLU A 608 -37.91 -24.38 -31.08
CA GLU A 608 -37.42 -24.94 -29.82
C GLU A 608 -37.31 -23.86 -28.73
N MET A 609 -36.84 -22.67 -29.12
CA MET A 609 -36.54 -21.58 -28.17
C MET A 609 -37.74 -20.72 -27.80
N GLN A 610 -38.86 -20.76 -28.52
CA GLN A 610 -40.02 -19.92 -28.22
C GLN A 610 -40.53 -20.11 -26.78
N LYS A 611 -40.61 -21.37 -26.32
CA LYS A 611 -41.02 -21.70 -24.94
C LYS A 611 -39.95 -21.27 -23.93
N ILE A 612 -38.69 -21.57 -24.23
CA ILE A 612 -37.54 -21.34 -23.34
C ILE A 612 -37.30 -19.84 -23.14
N LEU A 613 -37.37 -19.04 -24.20
CA LEU A 613 -37.28 -17.58 -24.13
C LEU A 613 -38.44 -16.98 -23.32
N GLY A 614 -39.64 -17.56 -23.44
CA GLY A 614 -40.78 -17.20 -22.60
C GLY A 614 -40.53 -17.45 -21.11
N LEU A 615 -39.90 -18.59 -20.76
CA LEU A 615 -39.49 -18.89 -19.38
C LEU A 615 -38.44 -17.90 -18.88
N ALA A 616 -37.43 -17.56 -19.69
CA ALA A 616 -36.40 -16.59 -19.34
C ALA A 616 -36.98 -15.19 -19.09
N PHE A 617 -37.91 -14.72 -19.92
CA PHE A 617 -38.62 -13.46 -19.67
C PHE A 617 -39.50 -13.51 -18.44
N ASN A 618 -40.18 -14.63 -18.18
CA ASN A 618 -40.97 -14.81 -16.98
C ASN A 618 -40.09 -14.69 -15.74
N TYR A 619 -38.98 -15.43 -15.68
CA TYR A 619 -37.98 -15.32 -14.61
C TYR A 619 -37.53 -13.87 -14.39
N ALA A 620 -37.09 -13.16 -15.43
CA ALA A 620 -36.59 -11.79 -15.34
C ALA A 620 -37.62 -10.77 -14.81
N VAL A 621 -38.91 -11.02 -15.03
CA VAL A 621 -40.00 -10.10 -14.63
C VAL A 621 -40.61 -10.48 -13.28
N THR A 622 -40.79 -11.77 -13.01
CA THR A 622 -41.49 -12.26 -11.82
C THR A 622 -40.58 -12.58 -10.65
N SER A 623 -39.30 -12.87 -10.90
CA SER A 623 -38.36 -13.16 -9.81
C SER A 623 -38.10 -11.90 -8.97
N PRO A 624 -38.22 -11.99 -7.62
CA PRO A 624 -37.79 -10.92 -6.74
C PRO A 624 -36.26 -10.81 -6.64
N ALA A 625 -35.51 -11.83 -7.05
CA ALA A 625 -34.05 -11.85 -7.07
C ALA A 625 -33.47 -11.11 -8.28
N ALA A 626 -34.23 -10.99 -9.39
CA ALA A 626 -33.79 -10.30 -10.60
C ALA A 626 -33.60 -8.79 -10.38
N SER A 627 -32.41 -8.28 -10.70
CA SER A 627 -32.10 -6.85 -10.66
C SER A 627 -32.91 -6.02 -11.68
N PRO A 628 -33.02 -4.70 -11.47
CA PRO A 628 -33.64 -3.80 -12.43
C PRO A 628 -33.03 -3.89 -13.84
N ASP A 629 -31.71 -4.08 -13.97
CA ASP A 629 -31.05 -4.18 -15.30
C ASP A 629 -31.49 -5.45 -16.05
N VAL A 630 -31.61 -6.59 -15.35
CA VAL A 630 -32.13 -7.85 -15.93
C VAL A 630 -33.56 -7.64 -16.44
N ARG A 631 -34.40 -6.98 -15.66
CA ARG A 631 -35.79 -6.68 -16.03
C ARG A 631 -35.88 -5.72 -17.20
N ASP A 632 -35.09 -4.65 -17.19
CA ASP A 632 -35.08 -3.65 -18.26
C ASP A 632 -34.59 -4.24 -19.58
N ARG A 633 -33.55 -5.10 -19.54
CA ARG A 633 -33.05 -5.82 -20.71
C ARG A 633 -34.07 -6.82 -21.27
N ALA A 634 -34.75 -7.56 -20.40
CA ALA A 634 -35.84 -8.46 -20.80
C ALA A 634 -37.00 -7.69 -21.45
N LEU A 635 -37.44 -6.58 -20.87
CA LEU A 635 -38.48 -5.73 -21.42
C LEU A 635 -38.06 -5.08 -22.75
N MET A 636 -36.80 -4.71 -22.89
CA MET A 636 -36.23 -4.20 -24.14
C MET A 636 -36.32 -5.26 -25.23
N TYR A 637 -35.80 -6.48 -25.00
CA TYR A 637 -35.88 -7.58 -25.98
C TYR A 637 -37.33 -7.93 -26.32
N TYR A 638 -38.21 -8.01 -25.34
CA TYR A 638 -39.62 -8.29 -25.55
C TYR A 638 -40.31 -7.24 -26.44
N ARG A 639 -40.10 -5.94 -26.16
CA ARG A 639 -40.64 -4.84 -26.96
C ARG A 639 -40.06 -4.82 -28.38
N LEU A 640 -38.78 -5.17 -28.52
CA LEU A 640 -38.11 -5.24 -29.82
C LEU A 640 -38.72 -6.35 -30.68
N LEU A 641 -38.92 -7.54 -30.10
CA LEU A 641 -39.57 -8.68 -30.75
C LEU A 641 -41.04 -8.40 -31.10
N GLN A 642 -41.76 -7.66 -30.24
CA GLN A 642 -43.14 -7.23 -30.52
C GLN A 642 -43.25 -6.27 -31.71
N ARG A 643 -42.25 -5.38 -31.87
CA ARG A 643 -42.25 -4.38 -32.94
C ARG A 643 -41.93 -5.02 -34.28
N SER A 644 -40.82 -5.76 -34.37
CA SER A 644 -40.41 -6.46 -35.58
C SER A 644 -39.32 -7.49 -35.27
N VAL A 645 -39.57 -8.74 -35.66
CA VAL A 645 -38.58 -9.82 -35.53
C VAL A 645 -37.32 -9.56 -36.38
N GLN A 646 -37.47 -8.96 -37.57
CA GLN A 646 -36.34 -8.68 -38.46
C GLN A 646 -35.42 -7.58 -37.89
N GLU A 647 -35.98 -6.42 -37.53
CA GLU A 647 -35.23 -5.37 -36.81
C GLU A 647 -34.56 -5.91 -35.53
N ALA A 648 -35.24 -6.80 -34.77
CA ALA A 648 -34.66 -7.40 -33.58
C ALA A 648 -33.47 -8.32 -33.90
N HIS A 649 -33.58 -9.14 -34.94
CA HIS A 649 -32.49 -9.97 -35.45
C HIS A 649 -31.27 -9.09 -35.81
N ASP A 650 -31.49 -8.04 -36.59
CA ASP A 650 -30.41 -7.19 -37.09
C ASP A 650 -29.73 -6.38 -35.99
N ILE A 651 -30.43 -6.04 -34.90
CA ILE A 651 -29.90 -5.30 -33.75
C ILE A 651 -29.17 -6.22 -32.76
N VAL A 652 -29.68 -7.43 -32.52
CA VAL A 652 -29.10 -8.35 -31.51
C VAL A 652 -27.89 -9.11 -32.07
N LEU A 653 -27.87 -9.37 -33.38
CA LEU A 653 -26.80 -10.09 -34.07
C LEU A 653 -25.84 -9.16 -34.84
N VAL A 654 -25.75 -7.87 -34.48
CA VAL A 654 -24.77 -6.94 -35.09
C VAL A 654 -23.36 -7.53 -35.02
N GLY A 655 -22.67 -7.54 -36.16
CA GLY A 655 -21.47 -8.35 -36.41
C GLY A 655 -20.25 -8.11 -35.51
N ASP A 656 -19.41 -9.15 -35.47
CA ASP A 656 -18.18 -9.35 -34.68
C ASP A 656 -17.20 -8.16 -34.56
N GLU A 657 -17.27 -7.15 -35.45
CA GLU A 657 -16.34 -6.03 -35.51
C GLU A 657 -16.42 -5.08 -34.30
N ALA A 658 -17.58 -4.96 -33.64
CA ALA A 658 -17.73 -4.11 -32.45
C ALA A 658 -17.13 -4.73 -31.18
N THR A 659 -17.05 -6.07 -31.10
CA THR A 659 -16.63 -6.82 -29.90
C THR A 659 -15.12 -7.00 -29.78
N ALA A 660 -14.37 -6.97 -30.89
CA ALA A 660 -12.91 -7.14 -30.88
C ALA A 660 -12.18 -5.97 -30.19
N ASN A 661 -12.72 -4.75 -30.30
CA ASN A 661 -12.13 -3.54 -29.71
C ASN A 661 -12.21 -3.50 -28.17
N ALA A 662 -13.09 -4.29 -27.56
CA ALA A 662 -13.23 -4.37 -26.10
C ALA A 662 -12.30 -5.41 -25.44
N SER A 663 -11.65 -6.28 -26.21
CA SER A 663 -10.75 -7.34 -25.70
C SER A 663 -9.26 -6.97 -25.66
N ALA A 664 -8.85 -5.87 -26.29
CA ALA A 664 -7.45 -5.47 -26.38
C ALA A 664 -6.83 -5.07 -25.02
N ASP A 665 -7.65 -4.71 -24.03
CA ASP A 665 -7.20 -4.11 -22.76
C ASP A 665 -7.04 -5.10 -21.59
N THR A 666 -7.23 -6.41 -21.80
CA THR A 666 -7.53 -7.30 -20.67
C THR A 666 -6.33 -7.66 -19.79
N TYR A 667 -5.10 -7.36 -20.20
CA TYR A 667 -3.90 -7.52 -19.37
C TYR A 667 -2.97 -6.30 -19.46
N ASP A 668 -3.54 -5.09 -19.36
CA ASP A 668 -2.74 -3.88 -19.22
C ASP A 668 -2.44 -3.62 -17.74
N VAL A 669 -1.22 -3.95 -17.30
CA VAL A 669 -0.75 -3.58 -15.97
C VAL A 669 -0.48 -2.08 -15.98
N LYS A 670 -1.52 -1.29 -15.70
CA LYS A 670 -1.44 0.17 -15.68
C LYS A 670 -0.65 0.64 -14.47
N ILE A 671 0.58 1.04 -14.72
CA ILE A 671 1.46 1.70 -13.74
C ILE A 671 1.62 3.15 -14.18
N ASP A 672 1.48 4.08 -13.24
CA ASP A 672 1.69 5.51 -13.49
C ASP A 672 3.19 5.76 -13.72
N ASP A 673 3.56 6.50 -14.77
CA ASP A 673 4.95 6.69 -15.18
C ASP A 673 5.76 7.43 -14.10
N ARG A 674 5.08 8.25 -13.28
CA ARG A 674 5.67 8.90 -12.09
C ARG A 674 6.25 7.93 -11.08
N ILE A 675 5.72 6.70 -11.00
CA ILE A 675 6.24 5.66 -10.11
C ILE A 675 7.64 5.21 -10.56
N PHE A 676 7.90 5.19 -11.87
CA PHE A 676 9.20 4.85 -12.42
C PHE A 676 10.17 6.04 -12.36
N GLU A 677 9.69 7.25 -12.64
CA GLU A 677 10.52 8.45 -12.79
C GLU A 677 10.90 9.12 -11.45
N GLU A 678 9.95 9.24 -10.51
CA GLU A 678 10.11 10.06 -9.29
C GLU A 678 10.06 9.24 -7.98
N GLU A 679 9.36 8.09 -8.00
CA GLU A 679 9.03 7.32 -6.79
C GLU A 679 9.57 5.88 -6.83
N PHE A 680 10.62 5.63 -7.63
CA PHE A 680 11.33 4.35 -7.66
C PHE A 680 12.02 4.10 -6.30
N ASP A 681 12.02 2.85 -5.82
CA ASP A 681 12.45 2.46 -4.45
C ASP A 681 11.64 3.09 -3.30
N THR A 682 10.31 3.17 -3.49
CA THR A 682 9.35 3.59 -2.44
C THR A 682 8.15 2.65 -2.33
N LEU A 683 7.28 2.91 -1.34
CA LEU A 683 6.01 2.16 -1.18
C LEU A 683 5.08 2.28 -2.40
N SER A 684 5.24 3.33 -3.22
CA SER A 684 4.44 3.54 -4.43
C SER A 684 4.59 2.41 -5.44
N VAL A 685 5.79 1.82 -5.56
CA VAL A 685 6.06 0.67 -6.42
C VAL A 685 5.29 -0.57 -5.96
N ILE A 686 5.23 -0.78 -4.64
CA ILE A 686 4.55 -1.94 -4.05
C ILE A 686 3.03 -1.81 -4.22
N TYR A 687 2.48 -0.64 -3.92
CA TYR A 687 1.03 -0.41 -4.07
C TYR A 687 0.60 -0.18 -5.52
N ARG A 688 1.55 0.05 -6.44
CA ARG A 688 1.28 0.46 -7.83
C ARG A 688 0.40 1.71 -7.89
N MET A 689 0.63 2.61 -6.95
CA MET A 689 -0.11 3.85 -6.76
C MET A 689 0.88 4.96 -6.42
N THR A 690 0.65 6.16 -6.91
CA THR A 690 1.46 7.33 -6.56
C THR A 690 1.26 7.71 -5.10
N SER A 691 2.29 8.30 -4.48
CA SER A 691 2.29 8.69 -3.06
C SER A 691 1.09 9.57 -2.68
N SER A 692 0.65 10.44 -3.60
CA SER A 692 -0.51 11.33 -3.40
C SER A 692 -1.83 10.61 -3.10
N LYS A 693 -1.95 9.31 -3.41
CA LYS A 693 -3.17 8.53 -3.16
C LYS A 693 -3.27 7.98 -1.75
N PHE A 694 -2.16 7.84 -1.03
CA PHE A 694 -2.12 7.19 0.28
C PHE A 694 -1.33 7.96 1.35
N VAL A 695 -0.53 8.94 0.95
CA VAL A 695 0.04 9.94 1.86
C VAL A 695 -0.95 11.10 1.92
N PRO A 696 -1.61 11.36 3.08
CA PRO A 696 -2.38 12.58 3.21
C PRO A 696 -1.43 13.74 2.97
N VAL A 697 -1.79 14.65 2.07
CA VAL A 697 -1.11 15.95 1.96
C VAL A 697 -1.17 16.53 3.37
N MET A 698 -0.05 16.54 4.10
CA MET A 698 0.02 17.33 5.31
C MET A 698 -0.16 18.76 4.84
N GLU A 699 -1.33 19.33 5.09
CA GLU A 699 -1.43 20.79 5.12
C GLU A 699 -0.32 21.25 6.07
N PRO A 700 0.59 22.14 5.64
CA PRO A 700 1.58 22.67 6.55
C PRO A 700 0.82 23.24 7.75
N LEU A 701 1.19 22.80 8.96
CA LEU A 701 0.60 23.20 10.24
C LEU A 701 0.73 24.72 10.54
N TYR A 702 1.10 25.52 9.54
CA TYR A 702 1.25 26.96 9.58
C TYR A 702 0.63 27.59 8.32
N GLN A 703 -0.67 27.83 8.34
CA GLN A 703 -1.20 29.06 7.74
C GLN A 703 -1.15 30.15 8.80
N GLY A 704 0.02 30.79 8.94
CA GLY A 704 0.00 32.19 9.34
C GLY A 704 -0.90 32.92 8.36
N THR A 705 -1.83 33.73 8.87
CA THR A 705 -2.83 34.47 8.09
C THR A 705 -2.21 35.22 6.91
N ALA A 706 -2.08 34.56 5.77
CA ALA A 706 -1.79 35.18 4.50
C ALA A 706 -3.13 35.67 3.95
N ARG A 707 -3.32 36.99 4.00
CA ARG A 707 -4.39 37.65 3.26
C ARG A 707 -4.33 37.14 1.81
N SER A 708 -5.44 36.59 1.33
CA SER A 708 -5.63 36.19 -0.06
C SER A 708 -5.23 37.35 -0.98
N PRO A 709 -4.45 37.11 -2.05
CA PRO A 709 -4.24 38.11 -3.08
C PRO A 709 -5.58 38.40 -3.75
N MET A 710 -6.04 39.65 -3.74
CA MET A 710 -7.14 40.06 -4.61
C MET A 710 -6.70 39.84 -6.07
N GLU A 711 -7.40 38.97 -6.78
CA GLU A 711 -7.35 38.92 -8.24
C GLU A 711 -7.90 40.23 -8.79
N TYR A 712 -7.04 41.00 -9.47
CA TYR A 712 -7.48 42.05 -10.37
C TYR A 712 -7.99 41.38 -11.64
N GLN A 713 -9.31 41.35 -11.82
CA GLN A 713 -9.92 41.08 -13.12
C GLN A 713 -10.00 42.39 -13.91
N ASP A 714 -9.35 42.38 -15.06
CA ASP A 714 -9.32 43.45 -16.05
C ASP A 714 -10.65 43.41 -16.85
N GLU A 715 -11.66 44.18 -16.41
CA GLU A 715 -12.92 44.35 -17.14
C GLU A 715 -12.82 45.53 -18.12
N THR A 716 -12.92 45.18 -19.40
CA THR A 716 -13.05 46.09 -20.55
C THR A 716 -14.18 47.12 -20.40
N GLU A 717 -13.88 48.37 -20.74
CA GLU A 717 -14.80 49.53 -20.78
C GLU A 717 -16.14 49.24 -21.49
N GLN A 718 -17.25 49.42 -20.76
CA GLN A 718 -18.53 49.85 -21.34
C GLN A 718 -19.05 51.10 -20.58
N PRO A 719 -19.54 52.12 -21.29
CA PRO A 719 -19.97 53.38 -20.66
C PRO A 719 -21.32 53.23 -19.96
N PRO A 720 -21.57 53.99 -18.87
CA PRO A 720 -22.78 53.83 -18.06
C PRO A 720 -24.04 54.37 -18.77
N PRO A 721 -25.20 53.72 -18.62
CA PRO A 721 -26.47 54.21 -19.15
C PRO A 721 -27.04 55.35 -18.27
N PRO A 722 -27.83 56.28 -18.87
CA PRO A 722 -28.32 57.47 -18.19
C PRO A 722 -29.49 57.18 -17.22
N PRO A 723 -29.71 58.06 -16.21
CA PRO A 723 -30.71 57.84 -15.17
C PRO A 723 -32.16 58.05 -15.68
N PRO A 724 -33.14 57.30 -15.14
CA PRO A 724 -34.55 57.43 -15.52
C PRO A 724 -35.21 58.69 -14.90
N PRO A 725 -36.24 59.26 -15.56
CA PRO A 725 -36.86 60.52 -15.15
C PRO A 725 -37.88 60.34 -14.01
N ALA A 726 -37.97 61.38 -13.18
CA ALA A 726 -38.95 61.53 -12.11
C ALA A 726 -40.38 61.70 -12.65
N ALA A 727 -41.35 61.02 -12.04
CA ALA A 727 -42.77 61.27 -12.22
C ALA A 727 -43.52 61.16 -10.88
N GLU A 728 -43.77 62.35 -10.33
CA GLU A 728 -44.98 62.83 -9.66
C GLU A 728 -45.77 61.90 -8.72
N ALA A 729 -45.77 62.34 -7.46
CA ALA A 729 -46.65 61.91 -6.38
C ALA A 729 -48.10 62.42 -6.56
N SER A 730 -49.03 61.73 -5.89
CA SER A 730 -50.33 62.27 -5.46
C SER A 730 -50.89 61.46 -4.27
N PRO A 731 -51.72 62.07 -3.39
CA PRO A 731 -51.44 62.07 -1.94
C PRO A 731 -52.56 61.47 -1.06
N SER A 732 -52.29 61.22 0.23
CA SER A 732 -53.18 61.61 1.36
C SER A 732 -52.63 61.25 2.76
N GLN A 733 -52.72 62.26 3.65
CA GLN A 733 -53.03 62.22 5.10
C GLN A 733 -51.96 61.67 6.06
N SER A 734 -51.17 62.53 6.73
CA SER A 734 -51.45 63.31 7.97
C SER A 734 -51.16 62.52 9.25
N ASP A 735 -50.14 62.93 10.02
CA ASP A 735 -50.32 63.41 11.41
C ASP A 735 -48.98 63.73 12.12
N THR A 736 -48.94 64.95 12.69
CA THR A 736 -48.30 65.42 13.95
C THR A 736 -46.80 65.16 14.22
N VAL A 737 -45.93 66.19 14.30
CA VAL A 737 -45.66 67.10 15.46
C VAL A 737 -45.04 66.30 16.64
N GLU A 738 -43.83 66.55 17.16
CA GLU A 738 -43.28 67.79 17.72
C GLU A 738 -41.77 67.69 18.01
N SER A 739 -41.19 68.88 18.20
CA SER A 739 -39.82 69.32 18.52
C SER A 739 -39.15 68.76 19.79
N THR A 740 -37.81 68.81 19.84
CA THR A 740 -37.05 69.68 20.78
C THR A 740 -35.56 69.74 20.45
N ASP A 741 -35.08 70.96 20.20
CA ASP A 741 -33.69 71.43 20.30
C ASP A 741 -33.12 71.25 21.73
N LEU A 742 -31.79 71.11 21.87
CA LEU A 742 -31.01 72.14 22.60
C LEU A 742 -29.48 72.02 22.39
N LEU A 743 -28.94 73.20 22.08
CA LEU A 743 -27.56 73.67 22.00
C LEU A 743 -26.56 73.21 23.08
N GLY A 744 -25.29 73.04 22.65
CA GLY A 744 -24.15 73.87 23.06
C GLY A 744 -23.51 73.66 24.45
N ASP A 745 -22.31 73.09 24.47
CA ASP A 745 -21.03 73.68 24.93
C ASP A 745 -20.06 72.60 25.45
N ASP A 746 -18.81 72.74 25.00
CA ASP A 746 -17.55 71.98 25.22
C ASP A 746 -17.35 70.60 24.57
#